data_AF-A0AAD9GA19-F1
#
_entry.id   AF-A0AAD9GA19-F1
#
_cell.length_a   1.000
_cell.length_b   1.000
_cell.length_c   1.000
_cell.angle_alpha   90.00
_cell.angle_beta   90.00
_cell.angle_gamma   90.00
#
_symmetry.space_group_name_H-M   'P 1'
#
loop_
_entity.id
_entity.type
_entity.pdbx_description
1 polymer ?
#
loop_
_entity_poly.entity_id
_entity_poly.type
_entity_poly.pdbx_seq_one_letter_code
_entity_poly.pdbx_strand_id
1 'polypeptide(L)'
;MSYAYVAQFAFYRVAHWYIAEESFGYQMENFEPSPSKKFKFPTLKTWHKVFLACFGVLAVTAAVALALVLTQHSSESEASFSPVLSRVAVTNLTFVQASTDDGALEKCVKLGWTPTGVQLETTPNVISYLCMQQSRSDAAFEDTAKVDNVMVLRRLVVVSGTKGCPSSMENLLSPRAGICICMEFSTVSEAFRSQKYVSDMMTTTEGFYNHNKPGWLTWSVNLMVNSDSGVFLSVSYPIVPIVDLKILTKISAGGVYTACEAIEPKGEWESPRMALRSKMLTSTSNISDITICTKRLQALETKNASVLLNFSVVQAAQACPVNDGITTTEISAGAIKLCAEWGDIEFNATNLSSSSFLSDLALYETMEIEAADTNISTLIPGNWSLLDHSATGSMHTFFLTRYFAPFTAVSNTSTKNDTVSSSVEAVAPPNTIGKLSFRALQIADLHLTGNPDHPCSNKPKKPIRASILESAWVISRELKEKNGASPSPNKADDPLYSQCREAVMIAFLDEILDIEQPDFVVFTGDNVQAYNSINDALGISIFTERVESRGIPWTAVFGNHDIEGGLSRDEMLKLMVDGKLFSHMKYGPRNIGGVGNYEVNVVAPVDGPWGVQGSTVFRMYFLDSHSNVDTDAYPLVNTQGYEWIKESQIDFYKELSSAHTNANDSVPAVMYFHIPIPEYALVSSSTQEGVKNESVASAHVNCGLFSALVEMGDVKATFVGHDHVNEYCYLRQGIQLCYGGGIGFGRAYGSDEFERRARIVEWSYGSGQTHKIRSWKRHFDDPTHVKSLEVLYSEELLGQSA
;
A
#
# COMPACT_ATOMS: atom_id res chain seq x y z
N MET A 1 22.45 -0.04 29.00
CA MET A 1 23.22 -1.25 28.63
C MET A 1 24.65 -1.32 29.18
N SER A 2 25.07 -0.51 30.16
CA SER A 2 26.50 -0.46 30.58
C SER A 2 26.85 -1.20 31.88
N TYR A 3 25.88 -1.80 32.59
CA TYR A 3 26.12 -2.45 33.89
C TYR A 3 26.17 -3.99 33.83
N ALA A 4 25.52 -4.63 32.85
CA ALA A 4 25.51 -6.09 32.71
C ALA A 4 26.88 -6.65 32.26
N TYR A 5 27.62 -5.91 31.43
CA TYR A 5 28.96 -6.30 30.96
C TYR A 5 30.02 -6.30 32.07
N VAL A 6 29.88 -5.41 33.08
CA VAL A 6 30.83 -5.31 34.20
C VAL A 6 30.67 -6.49 35.17
N ALA A 7 29.44 -6.98 35.37
CA ALA A 7 29.17 -8.13 36.23
C ALA A 7 29.66 -9.46 35.63
N GLN A 8 29.53 -9.64 34.31
CA GLN A 8 30.01 -10.84 33.61
C GLN A 8 31.55 -10.92 33.61
N PHE A 9 32.25 -9.78 33.47
CA PHE A 9 33.71 -9.74 33.53
C PHE A 9 34.27 -10.01 34.95
N ALA A 10 33.55 -9.60 36.00
CA ALA A 10 33.92 -9.87 37.39
C ALA A 10 33.78 -11.36 37.74
N PHE A 11 32.71 -12.02 37.26
CA PHE A 11 32.49 -13.45 37.47
C PHE A 11 33.58 -14.31 36.80
N TYR A 12 34.00 -13.93 35.58
CA TYR A 12 35.05 -14.63 34.84
C TYR A 12 36.43 -14.53 35.53
N ARG A 13 36.75 -13.37 36.14
CA ARG A 13 38.02 -13.19 36.87
C ARG A 13 38.08 -13.92 38.21
N VAL A 14 36.96 -14.04 38.93
CA VAL A 14 36.93 -14.78 40.21
C VAL A 14 37.03 -16.30 39.97
N ALA A 15 36.39 -16.81 38.91
CA ALA A 15 36.53 -18.21 38.52
C ALA A 15 37.96 -18.55 38.04
N HIS A 16 38.61 -17.66 37.28
CA HIS A 16 39.99 -17.86 36.84
C HIS A 16 41.03 -17.76 37.99
N TRP A 17 40.75 -17.00 39.04
CA TRP A 17 41.64 -16.89 40.20
C TRP A 17 41.62 -18.15 41.06
N TYR A 18 40.48 -18.84 41.16
CA TYR A 18 40.36 -20.09 41.93
C TYR A 18 40.94 -21.32 41.21
N ILE A 19 41.08 -21.27 39.88
CA ILE A 19 41.66 -22.35 39.06
C ILE A 19 43.19 -22.21 38.92
N ALA A 20 43.76 -21.05 39.23
CA ALA A 20 45.18 -20.75 39.01
C ALA A 20 46.13 -21.05 40.20
N GLU A 21 45.64 -21.50 41.35
CA GLU A 21 46.48 -21.78 42.54
C GLU A 21 46.86 -23.25 42.77
N GLU A 22 46.46 -24.20 41.91
CA GLU A 22 46.84 -25.63 42.02
C GLU A 22 47.81 -26.14 40.94
N SER A 23 48.56 -25.27 40.25
CA SER A 23 49.46 -25.74 39.19
C SER A 23 50.76 -24.95 39.07
N PHE A 24 51.70 -25.19 39.99
CA PHE A 24 53.13 -24.94 39.75
C PHE A 24 53.97 -26.06 40.38
N GLY A 25 54.55 -26.93 39.53
CA GLY A 25 55.51 -27.95 39.98
C GLY A 25 55.82 -29.07 38.98
N TYR A 26 56.71 -28.79 38.02
CA TYR A 26 57.70 -29.70 37.39
C TYR A 26 57.29 -30.82 36.38
N GLN A 27 57.66 -30.56 35.11
CA GLN A 27 58.42 -31.35 34.11
C GLN A 27 58.20 -32.87 33.84
N MET A 28 58.07 -33.12 32.53
CA MET A 28 58.50 -34.27 31.68
C MET A 28 57.75 -35.63 31.65
N GLU A 29 57.35 -35.96 30.41
CA GLU A 29 57.34 -37.25 29.70
C GLU A 29 56.36 -38.40 30.06
N ASN A 30 55.67 -38.84 28.99
CA ASN A 30 55.26 -40.20 28.59
C ASN A 30 54.28 -41.06 29.44
N PHE A 31 53.09 -41.24 28.85
CA PHE A 31 52.31 -42.48 28.60
C PHE A 31 52.08 -43.57 29.69
N GLU A 32 50.77 -43.85 29.87
CA GLU A 32 50.08 -45.15 30.16
C GLU A 32 49.84 -45.67 31.61
N PRO A 33 48.79 -46.50 31.85
CA PRO A 33 47.88 -46.36 32.99
C PRO A 33 47.77 -47.58 33.93
N SER A 34 47.44 -47.36 35.21
CA SER A 34 46.77 -48.35 36.09
C SER A 34 46.40 -47.79 37.48
N PRO A 35 45.46 -48.42 38.22
CA PRO A 35 44.52 -47.70 39.07
C PRO A 35 44.78 -47.82 40.58
N SER A 36 43.94 -47.09 41.31
CA SER A 36 43.64 -47.14 42.75
C SER A 36 44.39 -46.14 43.64
N LYS A 37 43.64 -45.16 44.18
CA LYS A 37 43.77 -44.68 45.57
C LYS A 37 42.54 -43.86 45.97
N LYS A 38 42.08 -44.14 47.20
CA LYS A 38 40.84 -43.70 47.84
C LYS A 38 40.83 -42.18 48.12
N PHE A 39 39.72 -41.51 47.81
CA PHE A 39 39.46 -40.12 48.22
C PHE A 39 39.09 -40.03 49.71
N LYS A 40 39.73 -39.11 50.44
CA LYS A 40 39.37 -38.74 51.82
C LYS A 40 38.38 -37.57 51.77
N PHE A 41 37.28 -37.67 52.52
CA PHE A 41 36.30 -36.60 52.67
C PHE A 41 36.85 -35.42 53.52
N PRO A 42 36.56 -34.16 53.15
CA PRO A 42 36.94 -32.99 53.93
C PRO A 42 36.05 -32.81 55.17
N THR A 43 36.66 -32.35 56.26
CA THR A 43 36.08 -32.23 57.61
C THR A 43 34.94 -31.19 57.75
N LEU A 44 34.12 -31.33 58.80
CA LEU A 44 32.94 -30.51 59.13
C LEU A 44 33.15 -28.98 59.07
N LYS A 45 34.37 -28.47 59.29
CA LYS A 45 34.68 -27.03 59.22
C LYS A 45 34.64 -26.47 57.78
N THR A 46 34.86 -27.31 56.77
CA THR A 46 34.81 -26.90 55.36
C THR A 46 33.36 -26.76 54.88
N TRP A 47 32.47 -27.66 55.35
CA TRP A 47 31.04 -27.59 55.07
C TRP A 47 30.37 -26.36 55.68
N HIS A 48 30.81 -25.90 56.85
CA HIS A 48 30.25 -24.69 57.48
C HIS A 48 30.54 -23.42 56.67
N LYS A 49 31.75 -23.31 56.08
CA LYS A 49 32.12 -22.18 55.22
C LYS A 49 31.39 -22.19 53.88
N VAL A 50 31.16 -23.39 53.30
CA VAL A 50 30.36 -23.54 52.08
C VAL A 50 28.89 -23.20 52.35
N PHE A 51 28.33 -23.63 53.47
CA PHE A 51 26.95 -23.29 53.85
C PHE A 51 26.76 -21.78 54.05
N LEU A 52 27.69 -21.10 54.73
CA LEU A 52 27.65 -19.64 54.91
C LEU A 52 27.80 -18.89 53.58
N ALA A 53 28.65 -19.35 52.67
CA ALA A 53 28.80 -18.76 51.34
C ALA A 53 27.53 -18.96 50.48
N CYS A 54 26.93 -20.15 50.49
CA CYS A 54 25.67 -20.42 49.79
C CYS A 54 24.51 -19.59 50.36
N PHE A 55 24.43 -19.41 51.68
CA PHE A 55 23.41 -18.58 52.31
C PHE A 55 23.57 -17.09 51.95
N GLY A 56 24.82 -16.61 51.86
CA GLY A 56 25.12 -15.26 51.40
C GLY A 56 24.71 -15.04 49.93
N VAL A 57 25.01 -16.00 49.05
CA VAL A 57 24.61 -15.92 47.63
C VAL A 57 23.08 -15.96 47.49
N LEU A 58 22.40 -16.85 48.21
CA LEU A 58 20.93 -16.94 48.19
C LEU A 58 20.26 -15.66 48.70
N ALA A 59 20.78 -15.06 49.77
CA ALA A 59 20.27 -13.80 50.31
C ALA A 59 20.48 -12.63 49.34
N VAL A 60 21.63 -12.58 48.65
CA VAL A 60 21.90 -11.57 47.62
C VAL A 60 21.03 -11.77 46.39
N THR A 61 20.82 -13.01 45.93
CA THR A 61 19.89 -13.27 44.81
C THR A 61 18.44 -12.96 45.16
N ALA A 62 18.00 -13.24 46.40
CA ALA A 62 16.66 -12.90 46.86
C ALA A 62 16.48 -11.37 47.00
N ALA A 63 17.51 -10.65 47.48
CA ALA A 63 17.48 -9.19 47.56
C ALA A 63 17.50 -8.53 46.17
N VAL A 64 18.25 -9.09 45.21
CA VAL A 64 18.28 -8.61 43.82
C VAL A 64 16.96 -8.92 43.11
N ALA A 65 16.37 -10.11 43.34
CA ALA A 65 15.05 -10.45 42.81
C ALA A 65 13.95 -9.57 43.41
N LEU A 66 13.99 -9.30 44.72
CA LEU A 66 13.04 -8.41 45.39
C LEU A 66 13.24 -6.95 44.94
N ALA A 67 14.48 -6.52 44.70
CA ALA A 67 14.76 -5.20 44.13
C ALA A 67 14.27 -5.11 42.67
N LEU A 68 14.44 -6.15 41.86
CA LEU A 68 13.89 -6.22 40.49
C LEU A 68 12.36 -6.16 40.48
N VAL A 69 11.70 -6.91 41.37
CA VAL A 69 10.23 -6.92 41.51
C VAL A 69 9.71 -5.58 42.05
N LEU A 70 10.41 -4.94 43.00
CA LEU A 70 10.04 -3.63 43.53
C LEU A 70 10.34 -2.49 42.53
N THR A 71 11.36 -2.61 41.68
CA THR A 71 11.59 -1.67 40.57
C THR A 71 10.63 -1.87 39.39
N GLN A 72 9.99 -3.05 39.27
CA GLN A 72 8.91 -3.27 38.30
C GLN A 72 7.54 -2.77 38.79
N HIS A 73 7.38 -2.42 40.07
CA HIS A 73 6.10 -2.01 40.66
C HIS A 73 6.03 -0.55 41.13
N SER A 74 7.04 0.28 40.86
CA SER A 74 7.00 1.71 41.19
C SER A 74 7.38 2.64 40.05
N SER A 75 6.99 2.29 38.82
CA SER A 75 6.94 3.22 37.69
C SER A 75 5.79 2.89 36.75
N GLU A 76 4.56 2.91 37.27
CA GLU A 76 3.44 3.43 36.48
C GLU A 76 3.60 4.96 36.41
N SER A 77 4.67 5.42 35.77
CA SER A 77 4.59 6.70 35.07
C SER A 77 3.80 6.38 33.82
N GLU A 78 2.61 6.97 33.68
CA GLU A 78 1.90 7.07 32.40
C GLU A 78 2.94 7.23 31.30
N ALA A 79 3.06 6.22 30.45
CA ALA A 79 3.88 6.32 29.25
C ALA A 79 3.24 7.45 28.45
N SER A 80 3.79 8.66 28.57
CA SER A 80 3.40 9.79 27.77
C SER A 80 3.68 9.40 26.33
N PHE A 81 2.62 9.15 25.58
CA PHE A 81 2.63 8.99 24.13
C PHE A 81 3.46 10.14 23.55
N SER A 82 4.65 9.84 23.07
CA SER A 82 5.34 10.70 22.11
C SER A 82 4.76 10.32 20.75
N PRO A 83 4.07 11.22 20.03
CA PRO A 83 3.62 10.91 18.68
C PRO A 83 4.87 10.88 17.80
N VAL A 84 5.49 9.71 17.70
CA VAL A 84 6.45 9.42 16.64
C VAL A 84 5.67 9.66 15.35
N LEU A 85 6.07 10.68 14.60
CA LEU A 85 5.39 11.12 13.38
C LEU A 85 5.56 10.06 12.29
N SER A 86 4.70 9.05 12.32
CA SER A 86 4.57 8.03 11.27
C SER A 86 3.52 8.40 10.22
N ARG A 87 2.82 9.53 10.38
CA ARG A 87 1.72 9.95 9.50
C ARG A 87 2.09 11.22 8.75
N VAL A 88 2.22 11.12 7.44
CA VAL A 88 2.41 12.26 6.54
C VAL A 88 1.15 13.13 6.59
N ALA A 89 1.32 14.44 6.77
CA ALA A 89 0.25 15.43 6.74
C ALA A 89 0.62 16.57 5.79
N VAL A 90 -0.35 17.07 5.05
CA VAL A 90 -0.16 18.25 4.19
C VAL A 90 -0.01 19.48 5.07
N THR A 91 1.08 20.22 4.90
CA THR A 91 1.38 21.43 5.67
C THR A 91 1.14 22.70 4.86
N ASN A 92 1.14 22.63 3.52
CA ASN A 92 0.94 23.79 2.67
C ASN A 92 0.56 23.40 1.22
N LEU A 93 -0.01 24.34 0.47
CA LEU A 93 -0.38 24.21 -0.95
C LEU A 93 0.03 25.44 -1.75
N THR A 94 0.43 25.22 -2.99
CA THR A 94 0.78 26.31 -3.93
C THR A 94 0.53 25.89 -5.36
N PHE A 95 0.29 26.86 -6.24
CA PHE A 95 0.34 26.64 -7.67
C PHE A 95 1.72 26.95 -8.24
N VAL A 96 2.13 26.15 -9.23
CA VAL A 96 3.25 26.44 -10.13
C VAL A 96 2.73 26.49 -11.56
N GLN A 97 3.38 27.27 -12.41
CA GLN A 97 3.00 27.41 -13.82
C GLN A 97 4.17 27.05 -14.72
N ALA A 98 3.94 26.29 -15.79
CA ALA A 98 4.94 25.95 -16.80
C ALA A 98 4.32 25.83 -18.19
N SER A 99 5.14 25.74 -19.24
CA SER A 99 4.66 25.55 -20.62
C SER A 99 4.44 24.09 -21.00
N THR A 100 4.94 23.16 -20.18
CA THR A 100 4.81 21.71 -20.37
C THR A 100 4.50 21.05 -19.03
N ASP A 101 3.88 19.87 -19.05
CA ASP A 101 3.53 19.12 -17.84
C ASP A 101 4.78 18.75 -17.04
N ASP A 102 5.79 18.17 -17.71
CA ASP A 102 7.10 17.88 -17.11
C ASP A 102 7.74 19.13 -16.47
N GLY A 103 7.60 20.30 -17.12
CA GLY A 103 8.11 21.55 -16.59
C GLY A 103 7.37 22.02 -15.33
N ALA A 104 6.09 21.67 -15.19
CA ALA A 104 5.31 21.97 -14.01
C ALA A 104 5.68 21.03 -12.85
N LEU A 105 5.79 19.72 -13.13
CA LEU A 105 6.27 18.71 -12.18
C LEU A 105 7.66 19.07 -11.64
N GLU A 106 8.59 19.41 -12.52
CA GLU A 106 9.96 19.80 -12.15
C GLU A 106 9.98 21.05 -11.25
N LYS A 107 9.07 22.01 -11.47
CA LYS A 107 8.93 23.18 -10.60
C LYS A 107 8.45 22.83 -9.20
N CYS A 108 7.47 21.93 -9.06
CA CYS A 108 7.05 21.44 -7.74
C CYS A 108 8.25 20.83 -6.99
N VAL A 109 8.97 19.93 -7.65
CA VAL A 109 10.13 19.24 -7.07
C VAL A 109 11.23 20.24 -6.67
N LYS A 110 11.54 21.23 -7.51
CA LYS A 110 12.55 22.26 -7.21
C LYS A 110 12.21 23.11 -5.98
N LEU A 111 10.93 23.24 -5.65
CA LEU A 111 10.49 23.89 -4.40
C LEU A 111 10.69 22.98 -3.18
N GLY A 112 10.98 21.68 -3.39
CA GLY A 112 11.00 20.64 -2.35
C GLY A 112 9.60 20.11 -2.01
N TRP A 113 8.64 20.29 -2.93
CA TRP A 113 7.22 20.00 -2.75
C TRP A 113 6.80 18.82 -3.64
N THR A 114 5.75 18.11 -3.23
CA THR A 114 5.21 16.94 -3.93
C THR A 114 4.17 17.40 -4.95
N PRO A 115 4.28 17.04 -6.24
CA PRO A 115 3.21 17.26 -7.21
C PRO A 115 1.93 16.51 -6.81
N THR A 116 0.77 17.15 -6.93
CA THR A 116 -0.51 16.49 -6.58
C THR A 116 -1.19 15.80 -7.76
N GLY A 117 -0.84 16.08 -9.01
CA GLY A 117 -1.68 15.67 -10.15
C GLY A 117 -2.61 16.78 -10.65
N VAL A 118 -2.85 17.83 -9.85
CA VAL A 118 -3.93 18.80 -10.10
C VAL A 118 -3.53 19.91 -11.04
N GLN A 119 -3.96 19.76 -12.28
CA GLN A 119 -3.92 20.80 -13.31
C GLN A 119 -5.22 21.62 -13.26
N LEU A 120 -5.10 22.93 -13.03
CA LEU A 120 -6.23 23.84 -12.88
C LEU A 120 -6.51 24.69 -14.13
N GLU A 121 -5.47 24.96 -14.92
CA GLU A 121 -5.62 25.71 -16.16
C GLU A 121 -4.62 25.19 -17.17
N THR A 122 -5.11 24.83 -18.36
CA THR A 122 -4.31 24.43 -19.51
C THR A 122 -4.67 25.32 -20.69
N THR A 123 -3.84 26.34 -20.92
CA THR A 123 -3.83 27.08 -22.19
C THR A 123 -2.68 26.55 -23.05
N PRO A 124 -2.63 26.85 -24.37
CA PRO A 124 -1.57 26.34 -25.24
C PRO A 124 -0.13 26.60 -24.76
N ASN A 125 0.07 27.56 -23.84
CA ASN A 125 1.39 27.96 -23.35
C ASN A 125 1.55 27.91 -21.82
N VAL A 126 0.49 27.62 -21.05
CA VAL A 126 0.53 27.63 -19.59
C VAL A 126 -0.29 26.47 -19.03
N ILE A 127 0.39 25.62 -18.27
CA ILE A 127 -0.15 24.59 -17.39
C ILE A 127 0.05 25.08 -15.96
N SER A 128 -1.04 25.24 -15.24
CA SER A 128 -1.03 25.56 -13.81
C SER A 128 -1.25 24.30 -12.98
N TYR A 129 -0.27 23.94 -12.16
CA TYR A 129 -0.22 22.69 -11.41
C TYR A 129 -0.19 22.95 -9.91
N LEU A 130 -0.96 22.22 -9.13
CA LEU A 130 -0.95 22.29 -7.67
C LEU A 130 0.17 21.41 -7.11
N CYS A 131 0.98 21.98 -6.22
CA CYS A 131 1.96 21.26 -5.43
C CYS A 131 1.54 21.28 -3.97
N MET A 132 1.85 20.20 -3.25
CA MET A 132 1.65 20.11 -1.81
C MET A 132 2.99 20.02 -1.08
N GLN A 133 3.10 20.73 0.02
CA GLN A 133 4.14 20.50 1.01
C GLN A 133 3.60 19.55 2.06
N GLN A 134 4.38 18.56 2.45
CA GLN A 134 4.01 17.58 3.46
C GLN A 134 5.04 17.54 4.59
N SER A 135 4.60 17.14 5.78
CA SER A 135 5.50 16.82 6.88
C SER A 135 6.46 15.71 6.43
N ARG A 136 7.76 15.98 6.50
CA ARG A 136 8.78 14.95 6.22
C ARG A 136 8.86 14.00 7.41
N SER A 137 9.03 12.71 7.14
CA SER A 137 9.22 11.64 8.14
C SER A 137 10.53 11.74 8.93
N ASP A 138 11.40 12.69 8.57
CA ASP A 138 12.78 12.69 9.03
C ASP A 138 12.92 13.53 10.29
N ALA A 139 13.07 12.82 11.41
CA ALA A 139 13.70 13.22 12.67
C ALA A 139 13.22 14.50 13.39
N ALA A 140 13.01 14.34 14.70
CA ALA A 140 12.87 15.38 15.72
C ALA A 140 11.51 16.12 15.82
N PHE A 141 10.49 15.37 16.24
CA PHE A 141 9.46 15.92 17.13
C PHE A 141 9.56 15.25 18.51
N GLU A 142 10.78 15.21 19.06
CA GLU A 142 11.03 14.71 20.43
C GLU A 142 10.54 15.68 21.52
N ASP A 143 10.16 16.90 21.14
CA ASP A 143 9.75 17.96 22.06
C ASP A 143 8.33 18.44 21.70
N THR A 144 7.31 17.89 22.38
CA THR A 144 5.88 18.17 22.15
C THR A 144 5.53 19.66 22.17
N ALA A 145 6.30 20.48 22.92
CA ALA A 145 6.13 21.93 22.97
C ALA A 145 6.57 22.67 21.70
N LYS A 146 7.42 22.07 20.86
CA LYS A 146 7.83 22.62 19.54
C LYS A 146 6.94 22.15 18.39
N VAL A 147 6.29 20.99 18.53
CA VAL A 147 5.40 20.39 17.51
C VAL A 147 4.16 21.23 17.27
N ASP A 148 3.63 21.89 18.31
CA ASP A 148 2.42 22.71 18.22
C ASP A 148 2.56 23.96 17.32
N ASN A 149 3.78 24.36 16.99
CA ASN A 149 4.02 25.46 16.04
C ASN A 149 3.85 25.01 14.58
N VAL A 150 3.74 23.71 14.31
CA VAL A 150 3.48 23.19 12.97
C VAL A 150 1.98 23.18 12.74
N MET A 151 1.58 23.82 11.64
CA MET A 151 0.21 23.84 11.16
C MET A 151 0.07 22.80 10.06
N VAL A 152 -0.97 21.98 10.15
CA VAL A 152 -1.34 21.01 9.12
C VAL A 152 -2.70 21.36 8.54
N LEU A 153 -2.86 21.10 7.26
CA LEU A 153 -4.08 21.33 6.52
C LEU A 153 -5.17 20.47 7.15
N ARG A 154 -6.14 21.13 7.75
CA ARG A 154 -7.30 20.52 8.41
C ARG A 154 -8.45 20.35 7.44
N ARG A 155 -8.64 21.33 6.55
CA ARG A 155 -9.77 21.36 5.62
C ARG A 155 -9.41 22.13 4.37
N LEU A 156 -10.00 21.71 3.27
CA LEU A 156 -9.95 22.43 2.00
C LEU A 156 -11.36 22.53 1.43
N VAL A 157 -11.74 23.73 1.00
CA VAL A 157 -13.05 24.05 0.41
C VAL A 157 -12.82 24.81 -0.88
N VAL A 158 -13.49 24.40 -1.97
CA VAL A 158 -13.47 25.15 -3.22
C VAL A 158 -14.76 25.94 -3.34
N VAL A 159 -14.66 27.25 -3.52
CA VAL A 159 -15.79 28.17 -3.63
C VAL A 159 -15.84 28.74 -5.05
N SER A 160 -16.97 28.59 -5.73
CA SER A 160 -17.21 29.17 -7.06
C SER A 160 -17.96 30.51 -6.97
N GLY A 161 -17.63 31.45 -7.87
CA GLY A 161 -18.28 32.75 -8.01
C GLY A 161 -17.51 33.94 -7.42
N THR A 162 -18.23 35.02 -7.07
CA THR A 162 -17.67 36.29 -6.55
C THR A 162 -17.50 36.33 -5.03
N LYS A 163 -17.85 35.24 -4.33
CA LYS A 163 -17.73 35.13 -2.88
C LYS A 163 -16.34 34.55 -2.57
N GLY A 164 -15.46 35.35 -1.99
CA GLY A 164 -14.15 34.90 -1.51
C GLY A 164 -14.27 33.90 -0.35
N CYS A 165 -13.12 33.41 0.12
CA CYS A 165 -13.06 32.47 1.23
C CYS A 165 -13.72 33.00 2.50
N PRO A 166 -14.31 32.12 3.34
CA PRO A 166 -14.76 32.49 4.68
C PRO A 166 -13.63 33.18 5.46
N SER A 167 -13.98 34.11 6.35
CA SER A 167 -12.98 34.89 7.11
C SER A 167 -12.07 34.03 8.02
N SER A 168 -12.45 32.79 8.30
CA SER A 168 -11.67 31.82 9.08
C SER A 168 -10.73 30.96 8.24
N MET A 169 -10.70 31.13 6.91
CA MET A 169 -9.91 30.32 5.99
C MET A 169 -8.95 31.18 5.17
N GLU A 170 -7.79 30.60 4.86
CA GLU A 170 -6.79 31.19 3.98
C GLU A 170 -7.17 30.98 2.52
N ASN A 171 -6.95 31.99 1.68
CA ASN A 171 -7.24 31.90 0.25
C ASN A 171 -5.97 31.53 -0.53
N LEU A 172 -5.99 30.38 -1.19
CA LEU A 172 -5.03 30.03 -2.22
C LEU A 172 -5.49 30.65 -3.54
N LEU A 173 -4.72 31.62 -4.04
CA LEU A 173 -5.00 32.32 -5.29
C LEU A 173 -5.06 31.32 -6.45
N SER A 174 -6.28 31.11 -6.96
CA SER A 174 -6.53 30.32 -8.15
C SER A 174 -6.04 31.08 -9.39
N PRO A 175 -5.25 30.46 -10.29
CA PRO A 175 -4.96 31.00 -11.62
C PRO A 175 -6.23 31.25 -12.45
N ARG A 176 -7.32 30.54 -12.17
CA ARG A 176 -8.62 30.71 -12.85
C ARG A 176 -9.54 31.66 -12.09
N ALA A 177 -10.02 32.69 -12.77
CA ALA A 177 -10.97 33.67 -12.20
C ALA A 177 -12.31 33.02 -11.84
N GLY A 178 -12.88 33.40 -10.69
CA GLY A 178 -14.17 32.89 -10.21
C GLY A 178 -14.11 31.55 -9.45
N ILE A 179 -12.91 31.05 -9.16
CA ILE A 179 -12.68 29.91 -8.28
C ILE A 179 -11.78 30.38 -7.13
N CYS A 180 -12.16 30.10 -5.89
CA CYS A 180 -11.33 30.32 -4.70
C CYS A 180 -11.08 28.98 -4.01
N ILE A 181 -9.82 28.64 -3.75
CA ILE A 181 -9.46 27.47 -2.95
C ILE A 181 -9.18 27.95 -1.53
N CYS A 182 -10.00 27.54 -0.59
CA CYS A 182 -9.99 27.99 0.80
C CYS A 182 -9.39 26.90 1.67
N MET A 183 -8.34 27.23 2.42
CA MET A 183 -7.58 26.31 3.25
C MET A 183 -7.80 26.66 4.72
N GLU A 184 -8.02 25.64 5.53
CA GLU A 184 -8.08 25.76 6.99
C GLU A 184 -6.98 24.90 7.58
N PHE A 185 -6.27 25.44 8.57
CA PHE A 185 -5.19 24.75 9.24
C PHE A 185 -5.48 24.57 10.73
N SER A 186 -4.90 23.54 11.34
CA SER A 186 -4.86 23.37 12.79
C SER A 186 -3.46 22.98 13.25
N THR A 187 -3.20 23.14 14.55
CA THR A 187 -1.96 22.63 15.14
C THR A 187 -1.88 21.12 14.99
N VAL A 188 -0.66 20.60 14.88
CA VAL A 188 -0.41 19.16 14.77
C VAL A 188 -1.04 18.37 15.92
N SER A 189 -0.98 18.85 17.17
CA SER A 189 -1.56 18.13 18.31
C SER A 189 -3.08 18.05 18.24
N GLU A 190 -3.77 19.13 17.82
CA GLU A 190 -5.22 19.10 17.61
C GLU A 190 -5.58 18.17 16.45
N ALA A 191 -4.86 18.29 15.33
CA ALA A 191 -5.05 17.47 14.15
C ALA A 191 -4.91 15.98 14.45
N PHE A 192 -3.86 15.56 15.18
CA PHE A 192 -3.64 14.15 15.48
C PHE A 192 -4.53 13.61 16.59
N ARG A 193 -4.86 14.39 17.62
CA ARG A 193 -5.84 13.96 18.63
C ARG A 193 -7.21 13.75 18.00
N SER A 194 -7.64 14.68 17.17
CA SER A 194 -8.94 14.63 16.51
C SER A 194 -8.96 13.76 15.25
N GLN A 195 -7.79 13.39 14.72
CA GLN A 195 -7.61 12.74 13.41
C GLN A 195 -8.24 13.54 12.24
N LYS A 196 -8.38 14.86 12.40
CA LYS A 196 -8.95 15.77 11.39
C LYS A 196 -7.82 16.51 10.66
N TYR A 197 -7.19 15.86 9.70
CA TYR A 197 -6.16 16.47 8.85
C TYR A 197 -6.10 15.81 7.48
N VAL A 198 -5.53 16.54 6.53
CA VAL A 198 -5.26 16.06 5.18
C VAL A 198 -3.94 15.31 5.15
N SER A 199 -3.97 14.04 4.76
CA SER A 199 -2.77 13.21 4.61
C SER A 199 -2.16 13.28 3.20
N ASP A 200 -3.00 13.38 2.17
CA ASP A 200 -2.58 13.38 0.75
C ASP A 200 -3.60 14.15 -0.11
N MET A 201 -3.15 14.64 -1.26
CA MET A 201 -3.97 15.32 -2.26
C MET A 201 -3.63 14.87 -3.66
N MET A 202 -4.66 14.53 -4.45
CA MET A 202 -4.50 13.96 -5.78
C MET A 202 -5.53 14.45 -6.81
N THR A 203 -5.34 14.17 -8.11
CA THR A 203 -6.39 14.36 -9.12
C THR A 203 -7.22 13.14 -9.38
N THR A 204 -8.45 13.41 -9.79
CA THR A 204 -9.30 12.49 -10.52
C THR A 204 -10.06 13.27 -11.60
N THR A 205 -10.38 12.62 -12.71
CA THR A 205 -11.15 13.19 -13.83
C THR A 205 -12.65 12.88 -13.66
N GLU A 206 -13.52 13.69 -14.29
CA GLU A 206 -14.99 13.62 -14.15
C GLU A 206 -15.58 12.23 -14.38
N GLY A 207 -15.12 11.54 -15.43
CA GLY A 207 -15.55 10.17 -15.74
C GLY A 207 -14.90 9.10 -14.87
N PHE A 208 -13.87 9.43 -14.08
CA PHE A 208 -13.05 8.45 -13.35
C PHE A 208 -13.09 8.65 -11.84
N TYR A 209 -14.07 9.41 -11.37
CA TYR A 209 -14.18 9.68 -9.96
C TYR A 209 -14.53 8.40 -9.21
N ASN A 210 -13.50 7.76 -8.63
CA ASN A 210 -13.67 6.55 -7.82
C ASN A 210 -13.53 6.76 -6.31
N HIS A 211 -14.61 7.23 -5.71
CA HIS A 211 -14.86 7.49 -4.31
C HIS A 211 -14.83 6.27 -3.32
N ASN A 212 -14.36 5.07 -3.69
CA ASN A 212 -14.58 3.85 -2.90
C ASN A 212 -13.68 3.67 -1.67
N LYS A 213 -12.85 4.64 -1.25
CA LYS A 213 -12.16 4.59 0.06
C LYS A 213 -12.60 5.61 1.12
N PRO A 214 -12.80 5.20 2.39
CA PRO A 214 -13.20 6.11 3.45
C PRO A 214 -11.98 7.01 3.76
N GLY A 215 -12.25 8.30 3.99
CA GLY A 215 -11.20 9.32 4.12
C GLY A 215 -11.13 10.30 2.95
N TRP A 216 -11.82 10.07 1.85
CA TRP A 216 -11.83 11.00 0.72
C TRP A 216 -12.80 12.15 0.98
N LEU A 217 -12.34 13.40 0.88
CA LEU A 217 -13.21 14.54 0.74
C LEU A 217 -12.69 15.46 -0.34
N THR A 218 -13.35 15.44 -1.48
CA THR A 218 -13.47 16.65 -2.28
C THR A 218 -14.83 16.74 -2.91
N TRP A 219 -15.29 17.98 -2.92
CA TRP A 219 -16.50 18.37 -3.56
C TRP A 219 -16.19 18.75 -5.00
N SER A 220 -17.11 18.36 -5.87
CA SER A 220 -17.16 18.77 -7.26
C SER A 220 -17.17 20.30 -7.33
N VAL A 221 -16.03 20.90 -7.68
CA VAL A 221 -16.07 22.17 -8.38
C VAL A 221 -15.43 21.92 -9.70
N ASN A 222 -16.22 22.06 -10.76
CA ASN A 222 -15.73 21.99 -12.11
C ASN A 222 -14.63 23.05 -12.31
N LEU A 223 -13.38 22.62 -12.19
CA LEU A 223 -12.18 23.45 -12.35
C LEU A 223 -11.93 23.81 -13.82
N MET A 224 -12.68 23.22 -14.77
CA MET A 224 -12.59 23.43 -16.23
C MET A 224 -13.99 23.46 -16.88
N VAL A 225 -14.60 24.65 -17.00
CA VAL A 225 -15.91 24.78 -17.67
C VAL A 225 -15.72 24.64 -19.17
N ASN A 226 -15.69 23.40 -19.66
CA ASN A 226 -16.07 23.00 -21.00
C ASN A 226 -16.77 21.64 -20.90
N SER A 227 -17.67 21.36 -21.84
CA SER A 227 -18.62 20.23 -21.83
C SER A 227 -18.00 18.83 -21.84
N ASP A 228 -16.67 18.71 -21.92
CA ASP A 228 -16.01 17.47 -22.32
C ASP A 228 -14.96 16.96 -21.30
N SER A 229 -14.69 17.65 -20.16
CA SER A 229 -13.85 17.13 -19.06
C SER A 229 -13.67 18.09 -17.86
N GLY A 230 -14.32 17.79 -16.74
CA GLY A 230 -14.00 18.36 -15.42
C GLY A 230 -12.80 17.67 -14.74
N VAL A 231 -11.94 18.46 -14.08
CA VAL A 231 -10.89 17.96 -13.18
C VAL A 231 -11.34 18.17 -11.74
N PHE A 232 -11.27 17.12 -10.93
CA PHE A 232 -11.66 17.12 -9.53
C PHE A 232 -10.39 17.03 -8.69
N LEU A 233 -10.27 17.95 -7.73
CA LEU A 233 -9.33 17.77 -6.63
C LEU A 233 -9.77 16.54 -5.85
N SER A 234 -8.86 15.80 -5.23
CA SER A 234 -9.12 14.76 -4.22
C SER A 234 -8.23 14.99 -3.01
N VAL A 235 -8.74 14.75 -1.81
CA VAL A 235 -8.06 15.01 -0.53
C VAL A 235 -8.37 13.84 0.40
N SER A 236 -7.35 13.31 1.07
CA SER A 236 -7.47 12.15 1.96
C SER A 236 -7.38 12.54 3.45
N TYR A 237 -8.18 11.90 4.30
CA TYR A 237 -8.36 12.10 5.73
C TYR A 237 -8.36 10.74 6.45
N PRO A 238 -7.93 10.64 7.72
CA PRO A 238 -8.14 9.43 8.51
C PRO A 238 -9.63 9.06 8.67
N ILE A 239 -9.92 7.75 8.71
CA ILE A 239 -11.28 7.23 8.88
C ILE A 239 -11.61 7.14 10.36
N VAL A 240 -12.70 7.79 10.77
CA VAL A 240 -13.14 7.79 12.16
C VAL A 240 -14.65 7.67 12.24
N PRO A 241 -15.23 6.82 13.10
CA PRO A 241 -16.67 6.69 13.26
C PRO A 241 -17.34 8.00 13.71
N ILE A 242 -18.59 8.19 13.30
CA ILE A 242 -19.47 9.25 13.83
C ILE A 242 -20.03 8.76 15.16
N VAL A 243 -19.83 9.54 16.22
CA VAL A 243 -20.27 9.22 17.60
C VAL A 243 -21.41 10.11 18.09
N ASP A 244 -21.67 11.22 17.40
CA ASP A 244 -22.79 12.11 17.73
C ASP A 244 -23.22 12.94 16.51
N LEU A 245 -24.47 13.42 16.52
CA LEU A 245 -25.05 14.29 15.50
C LEU A 245 -25.77 15.47 16.13
N LYS A 246 -25.56 16.68 15.61
CA LYS A 246 -26.33 17.87 15.98
C LYS A 246 -26.91 18.53 14.76
N ILE A 247 -28.21 18.81 14.82
CA ILE A 247 -28.92 19.50 13.76
C ILE A 247 -29.07 20.98 14.11
N LEU A 248 -28.63 21.80 13.19
CA LEU A 248 -28.79 23.24 13.24
C LEU A 248 -29.84 23.65 12.20
N THR A 249 -30.69 24.59 12.60
CA THR A 249 -31.72 25.19 11.74
C THR A 249 -31.53 26.71 11.72
N LYS A 250 -31.98 27.38 10.67
CA LYS A 250 -31.93 28.85 10.50
C LYS A 250 -30.50 29.42 10.48
N ILE A 251 -29.56 28.72 9.85
CA ILE A 251 -28.20 29.24 9.63
C ILE A 251 -28.20 30.20 8.44
N SER A 252 -27.46 31.29 8.55
CA SER A 252 -27.25 32.22 7.43
C SER A 252 -26.32 31.58 6.39
N ALA A 253 -26.53 31.88 5.10
CA ALA A 253 -25.75 31.27 4.01
C ALA A 253 -24.22 31.46 4.12
N GLY A 254 -23.75 32.51 4.83
CA GLY A 254 -22.32 32.74 5.09
C GLY A 254 -21.76 32.03 6.33
N GLY A 255 -22.62 31.46 7.18
CA GLY A 255 -22.25 30.78 8.42
C GLY A 255 -22.31 29.25 8.36
N VAL A 256 -22.75 28.67 7.24
CA VAL A 256 -22.94 27.21 7.11
C VAL A 256 -21.66 26.44 7.47
N TYR A 257 -20.49 26.91 7.02
CA TYR A 257 -19.21 26.24 7.26
C TYR A 257 -18.60 26.44 8.65
N THR A 258 -19.13 27.36 9.47
CA THR A 258 -18.62 27.67 10.81
C THR A 258 -19.63 27.41 11.92
N ALA A 259 -20.89 27.15 11.57
CA ALA A 259 -21.97 26.99 12.54
C ALA A 259 -21.76 25.80 13.47
N CYS A 260 -21.20 24.69 12.98
CA CYS A 260 -20.93 23.52 13.80
C CYS A 260 -19.82 23.77 14.82
N GLU A 261 -18.80 24.54 14.45
CA GLU A 261 -17.64 24.83 15.31
C GLU A 261 -18.01 25.71 16.52
N ALA A 262 -19.11 26.45 16.42
CA ALA A 262 -19.67 27.25 17.51
C ALA A 262 -20.49 26.43 18.52
N ILE A 263 -20.77 25.16 18.24
CA ILE A 263 -21.49 24.27 19.15
C ILE A 263 -20.58 23.93 20.33
N GLU A 264 -21.08 24.08 21.56
CA GLU A 264 -20.36 23.60 22.75
C GLU A 264 -20.39 22.07 22.87
N PRO A 265 -19.26 21.41 23.18
CA PRO A 265 -17.93 22.01 23.39
C PRO A 265 -17.28 22.44 22.06
N LYS A 266 -16.77 23.68 22.01
CA LYS A 266 -16.16 24.23 20.78
C LYS A 266 -15.03 23.35 20.26
N GLY A 267 -15.01 23.15 18.94
CA GLY A 267 -13.97 22.38 18.24
C GLY A 267 -14.24 20.88 18.11
N GLU A 268 -15.18 20.31 18.87
CA GLU A 268 -15.49 18.88 18.80
C GLU A 268 -16.37 18.52 17.59
N TRP A 269 -17.24 19.43 17.18
CA TRP A 269 -18.20 19.25 16.10
C TRP A 269 -17.60 19.63 14.75
N GLU A 270 -17.80 18.78 13.74
CA GLU A 270 -17.37 19.00 12.37
C GLU A 270 -18.37 19.86 11.61
N SER A 271 -17.83 20.73 10.75
CA SER A 271 -18.61 21.48 9.78
C SER A 271 -19.45 20.55 8.91
N PRO A 272 -20.61 21.05 8.48
CA PRO A 272 -21.60 20.20 7.88
C PRO A 272 -21.13 19.75 6.50
N ARG A 273 -21.07 18.44 6.32
CA ARG A 273 -20.90 17.79 5.02
C ARG A 273 -22.24 17.53 4.34
N MET A 274 -23.34 17.82 5.04
CA MET A 274 -24.71 17.68 4.55
C MET A 274 -25.58 18.83 5.03
N ALA A 275 -26.23 19.52 4.08
CA ALA A 275 -27.22 20.56 4.36
C ALA A 275 -28.50 20.27 3.56
N LEU A 276 -29.58 19.86 4.24
CA LEU A 276 -30.87 19.58 3.62
C LEU A 276 -31.62 20.89 3.37
N ARG A 277 -31.98 21.17 2.11
CA ARG A 277 -32.72 22.38 1.73
C ARG A 277 -34.23 22.16 1.84
N SER A 278 -34.93 23.18 2.34
CA SER A 278 -36.37 23.16 2.63
C SER A 278 -37.31 22.95 1.43
N LYS A 279 -36.84 23.03 0.17
CA LYS A 279 -37.69 22.75 -1.01
C LYS A 279 -38.11 21.27 -1.13
N MET A 280 -37.63 20.44 -0.21
CA MET A 280 -37.78 18.98 -0.15
C MET A 280 -39.21 18.47 -0.41
N LEU A 281 -40.29 19.15 0.02
CA LEU A 281 -41.66 18.69 -0.22
C LEU A 281 -42.67 19.86 -0.31
N THR A 282 -43.12 20.15 -1.55
CA THR A 282 -44.22 21.06 -1.94
C THR A 282 -44.00 22.57 -1.75
N SER A 283 -44.56 23.34 -2.70
CA SER A 283 -44.22 24.72 -3.07
C SER A 283 -44.63 25.83 -2.09
N THR A 284 -44.93 25.53 -0.82
CA THR A 284 -45.46 26.56 0.10
C THR A 284 -45.04 26.33 1.55
N SER A 285 -43.80 26.66 1.91
CA SER A 285 -43.47 27.25 3.23
C SER A 285 -41.97 27.53 3.41
N ASN A 286 -41.65 28.65 4.06
CA ASN A 286 -40.30 29.04 4.50
C ASN A 286 -39.82 28.13 5.66
N ILE A 287 -39.33 26.92 5.36
CA ILE A 287 -38.52 26.17 6.32
C ILE A 287 -37.05 26.55 6.07
N SER A 288 -36.26 26.67 7.13
CA SER A 288 -34.83 27.01 7.02
C SER A 288 -33.99 25.82 6.61
N ASP A 289 -32.89 26.05 5.88
CA ASP A 289 -31.87 25.03 5.60
C ASP A 289 -31.46 24.30 6.89
N ILE A 290 -31.47 22.97 6.83
CA ILE A 290 -31.10 22.07 7.91
C ILE A 290 -29.66 21.70 7.70
N THR A 291 -28.85 21.82 8.74
CA THR A 291 -27.42 21.57 8.69
C THR A 291 -27.07 20.50 9.71
N ILE A 292 -26.39 19.44 9.28
CA ILE A 292 -26.03 18.32 10.16
C ILE A 292 -24.55 18.41 10.49
N CYS A 293 -24.27 18.59 11.78
CA CYS A 293 -22.94 18.60 12.37
C CYS A 293 -22.64 17.21 12.92
N THR A 294 -21.49 16.64 12.56
CA THR A 294 -21.03 15.33 13.03
C THR A 294 -19.98 15.50 14.11
N LYS A 295 -20.04 14.70 15.18
CA LYS A 295 -18.92 14.51 16.10
C LYS A 295 -18.30 13.15 15.82
N ARG A 296 -16.96 13.07 15.87
CA ARG A 296 -16.22 11.83 15.63
C ARG A 296 -15.46 11.39 16.87
N LEU A 297 -15.18 10.09 16.95
CA LEU A 297 -14.41 9.48 18.02
C LEU A 297 -13.00 10.12 18.07
N GLN A 298 -12.53 10.52 19.25
CA GLN A 298 -11.15 10.98 19.38
C GLN A 298 -10.23 9.77 19.54
N ALA A 299 -9.09 9.75 18.85
CA ALA A 299 -8.20 8.59 18.81
C ALA A 299 -7.67 8.14 20.19
N LEU A 300 -7.75 9.02 21.20
CA LEU A 300 -7.28 8.79 22.57
C LEU A 300 -8.39 8.39 23.55
N GLU A 301 -9.65 8.48 23.15
CA GLU A 301 -10.79 8.29 24.05
C GLU A 301 -11.51 6.97 23.73
N THR A 302 -11.37 6.01 24.65
CA THR A 302 -12.20 4.81 24.85
C THR A 302 -11.98 3.57 23.96
N LYS A 303 -11.97 2.39 24.63
CA LYS A 303 -11.99 1.06 24.00
C LYS A 303 -13.36 0.71 23.40
N ASN A 304 -14.44 1.32 23.89
CA ASN A 304 -15.80 1.09 23.41
C ASN A 304 -16.47 2.44 23.16
N ALA A 305 -17.10 2.62 22.00
CA ALA A 305 -17.89 3.81 21.70
C ALA A 305 -19.18 3.44 20.96
N SER A 306 -20.27 4.12 21.33
CA SER A 306 -21.51 4.09 20.56
C SER A 306 -21.31 4.91 19.28
N VAL A 307 -21.50 4.27 18.14
CA VAL A 307 -21.30 4.89 16.83
C VAL A 307 -22.55 4.81 15.97
N LEU A 308 -22.63 5.72 15.00
CA LEU A 308 -23.72 5.76 14.04
C LEU A 308 -23.62 4.53 13.14
N LEU A 309 -24.60 3.65 13.22
CA LEU A 309 -24.69 2.46 12.37
C LEU A 309 -25.50 2.73 11.12
N ASN A 310 -26.59 3.51 11.22
CA ASN A 310 -27.46 3.81 10.10
C ASN A 310 -28.10 5.21 10.26
N PHE A 311 -28.44 5.84 9.14
CA PHE A 311 -29.06 7.16 9.10
C PHE A 311 -30.11 7.21 7.99
N SER A 312 -31.34 7.57 8.34
CA SER A 312 -32.46 7.67 7.40
C SER A 312 -33.28 8.96 7.59
N VAL A 313 -33.94 9.40 6.51
CA VAL A 313 -34.87 10.53 6.53
C VAL A 313 -36.29 9.99 6.30
N VAL A 314 -37.21 10.36 7.19
CA VAL A 314 -38.63 10.00 7.08
C VAL A 314 -39.50 11.25 7.18
N GLN A 315 -40.78 11.14 6.81
CA GLN A 315 -41.73 12.22 7.03
C GLN A 315 -41.96 12.44 8.54
N ALA A 316 -42.23 13.68 8.96
CA ALA A 316 -42.41 13.99 10.38
C ALA A 316 -43.46 13.13 11.11
N ALA A 317 -44.51 12.69 10.39
CA ALA A 317 -45.57 11.83 10.91
C ALA A 317 -45.20 10.33 10.98
N GLN A 318 -44.14 9.91 10.31
CA GLN A 318 -43.68 8.54 10.28
C GLN A 318 -42.78 8.23 11.50
N ALA A 319 -42.89 7.02 12.03
CA ALA A 319 -42.01 6.54 13.10
C ALA A 319 -40.64 6.15 12.52
N CYS A 320 -39.57 6.36 13.29
CA CYS A 320 -38.26 5.84 12.90
C CYS A 320 -38.24 4.31 12.92
N PRO A 321 -37.41 3.66 12.07
CA PRO A 321 -37.18 2.23 12.14
C PRO A 321 -36.71 1.81 13.55
N VAL A 322 -37.22 0.69 14.04
CA VAL A 322 -36.86 0.12 15.34
C VAL A 322 -36.22 -1.25 15.09
N ASN A 323 -34.96 -1.39 15.50
CA ASN A 323 -34.19 -2.63 15.41
C ASN A 323 -33.79 -3.07 16.83
N ASP A 324 -33.94 -4.36 17.14
CA ASP A 324 -33.62 -4.91 18.46
C ASP A 324 -32.12 -4.74 18.78
N GLY A 325 -31.80 -4.17 19.95
CA GLY A 325 -30.41 -3.96 20.40
C GLY A 325 -29.71 -2.72 19.85
N ILE A 326 -30.40 -1.88 19.10
CA ILE A 326 -29.89 -0.62 18.52
C ILE A 326 -30.64 0.56 19.13
N THR A 327 -29.92 1.63 19.50
CA THR A 327 -30.54 2.84 20.05
C THR A 327 -30.90 3.79 18.91
N THR A 328 -32.17 4.12 18.74
CA THR A 328 -32.61 5.09 17.70
C THR A 328 -32.86 6.47 18.30
N THR A 329 -32.24 7.50 17.73
CA THR A 329 -32.50 8.91 18.05
C THR A 329 -33.36 9.55 16.96
N GLU A 330 -34.49 10.14 17.35
CA GLU A 330 -35.37 10.89 16.44
C GLU A 330 -35.07 12.39 16.50
N ILE A 331 -34.88 13.04 15.34
CA ILE A 331 -34.62 14.48 15.28
C ILE A 331 -35.57 15.13 14.28
N SER A 332 -36.54 15.89 14.79
CA SER A 332 -37.57 16.54 13.98
C SER A 332 -37.16 17.94 13.56
N ALA A 333 -37.26 18.25 12.27
CA ALA A 333 -36.97 19.57 11.71
C ALA A 333 -37.98 19.92 10.62
N GLY A 334 -39.04 20.67 11.01
CA GLY A 334 -40.10 21.05 10.08
C GLY A 334 -40.94 19.84 9.64
N ALA A 335 -40.99 19.58 8.33
CA ALA A 335 -41.79 18.51 7.73
C ALA A 335 -41.08 17.14 7.71
N ILE A 336 -39.81 17.08 8.08
CA ILE A 336 -39.01 15.85 8.09
C ILE A 336 -38.59 15.45 9.49
N LYS A 337 -38.35 14.15 9.66
CA LYS A 337 -37.75 13.53 10.84
C LYS A 337 -36.53 12.74 10.41
N LEU A 338 -35.42 12.96 11.09
CA LEU A 338 -34.16 12.25 10.88
C LEU A 338 -34.05 11.13 11.92
N CYS A 339 -33.68 9.95 11.46
CA CYS A 339 -33.58 8.73 12.28
C CYS A 339 -32.12 8.27 12.27
N ALA A 340 -31.47 8.41 13.42
CA ALA A 340 -30.08 7.97 13.62
C ALA A 340 -30.06 6.72 14.50
N GLU A 341 -29.54 5.62 13.98
CA GLU A 341 -29.41 4.34 14.67
C GLU A 341 -27.98 4.18 15.19
N TRP A 342 -27.85 3.93 16.49
CA TRP A 342 -26.58 3.87 17.21
C TRP A 342 -26.34 2.48 17.78
N GLY A 343 -25.09 2.02 17.73
CA GLY A 343 -24.69 0.77 18.38
C GLY A 343 -23.26 0.83 18.90
N ASP A 344 -22.99 0.03 19.92
CA ASP A 344 -21.69 -0.02 20.56
C ASP A 344 -20.69 -0.81 19.73
N ILE A 345 -19.54 -0.18 19.48
CA ILE A 345 -18.40 -0.79 18.82
C ILE A 345 -17.19 -0.77 19.75
N GLU A 346 -16.51 -1.90 19.86
CA GLU A 346 -15.23 -2.01 20.56
C GLU A 346 -14.08 -1.64 19.61
N PHE A 347 -13.50 -0.47 19.82
CA PHE A 347 -12.29 0.01 19.17
C PHE A 347 -11.09 -0.44 19.98
N ASN A 348 -10.39 -1.48 19.53
CA ASN A 348 -9.05 -1.70 20.05
C ASN A 348 -8.14 -0.63 19.44
N ALA A 349 -7.16 -0.10 20.18
CA ALA A 349 -6.27 0.98 19.73
C ALA A 349 -5.46 0.67 18.44
N THR A 350 -5.66 -0.52 17.91
CA THR A 350 -4.95 -1.16 16.83
C THR A 350 -5.86 -1.89 15.82
N ASN A 351 -7.19 -1.91 16.02
CA ASN A 351 -8.16 -2.53 15.11
C ASN A 351 -9.50 -1.77 15.13
N LEU A 352 -9.99 -1.37 13.96
CA LEU A 352 -11.41 -1.09 13.78
C LEU A 352 -12.15 -2.42 14.01
N SER A 353 -13.18 -2.42 14.87
CA SER A 353 -13.96 -3.64 15.18
C SER A 353 -14.49 -4.30 13.92
N SER A 354 -14.85 -5.59 14.00
CA SER A 354 -15.54 -6.37 12.96
C SER A 354 -16.94 -5.87 12.57
N SER A 355 -17.44 -4.80 13.19
CA SER A 355 -18.77 -4.23 12.93
C SER A 355 -18.69 -3.05 11.95
N SER A 356 -19.55 -3.07 10.93
CA SER A 356 -19.73 -1.95 10.01
C SER A 356 -20.34 -0.74 10.72
N PHE A 357 -19.94 0.47 10.33
CA PHE A 357 -20.53 1.72 10.82
C PHE A 357 -20.64 2.76 9.73
N LEU A 358 -21.50 3.76 9.93
CA LEU A 358 -21.64 4.90 9.03
C LEU A 358 -20.45 5.84 9.22
N SER A 359 -19.59 5.87 8.21
CA SER A 359 -18.36 6.65 8.19
C SER A 359 -18.54 8.07 7.68
N ASP A 360 -19.54 8.34 6.83
CA ASP A 360 -19.70 9.70 6.29
C ASP A 360 -21.11 10.02 5.82
N LEU A 361 -21.44 11.31 5.85
CA LEU A 361 -22.66 11.91 5.33
C LEU A 361 -22.27 12.96 4.30
N ALA A 362 -22.78 12.88 3.08
CA ALA A 362 -22.41 13.79 2.01
C ALA A 362 -23.63 14.28 1.22
N LEU A 363 -23.40 15.33 0.45
CA LEU A 363 -24.33 15.80 -0.58
C LEU A 363 -23.57 15.86 -1.91
N TYR A 364 -24.26 15.63 -3.02
CA TYR A 364 -23.66 15.60 -4.36
C TYR A 364 -24.52 16.42 -5.31
N GLU A 365 -23.92 17.40 -6.00
CA GLU A 365 -24.60 18.28 -6.93
C GLU A 365 -24.11 18.06 -8.36
N THR A 366 -25.05 17.94 -9.31
CA THR A 366 -24.81 17.67 -10.73
C THR A 366 -25.91 18.32 -11.60
N MET A 367 -25.67 18.47 -12.91
CA MET A 367 -26.64 19.04 -13.84
C MET A 367 -27.69 18.02 -14.31
N GLU A 368 -28.85 18.50 -14.77
CA GLU A 368 -30.02 17.68 -15.17
C GLU A 368 -29.72 16.64 -16.26
N ILE A 369 -28.82 16.97 -17.19
CA ILE A 369 -28.40 16.06 -18.27
C ILE A 369 -27.62 14.86 -17.71
N GLU A 370 -26.85 15.05 -16.63
CA GLU A 370 -26.06 13.99 -15.98
C GLU A 370 -26.91 13.16 -14.99
N ALA A 371 -27.96 13.77 -14.44
CA ALA A 371 -28.82 13.16 -13.42
C ALA A 371 -29.97 12.28 -13.98
N ALA A 372 -30.40 12.49 -15.23
CA ALA A 372 -31.64 11.91 -15.77
C ALA A 372 -31.59 10.39 -16.03
N ASP A 373 -30.42 9.82 -16.29
CA ASP A 373 -30.28 8.43 -16.77
C ASP A 373 -29.53 7.50 -15.80
N THR A 374 -29.32 7.91 -14.55
CA THR A 374 -28.22 7.31 -13.77
C THR A 374 -28.50 7.07 -12.27
N ASN A 375 -28.23 5.84 -11.79
CA ASN A 375 -28.34 5.49 -10.37
C ASN A 375 -27.13 6.03 -9.58
N ILE A 376 -27.30 7.17 -8.91
CA ILE A 376 -26.21 7.87 -8.21
C ILE A 376 -25.41 7.01 -7.22
N SER A 377 -26.06 6.01 -6.57
CA SER A 377 -25.40 5.13 -5.60
C SER A 377 -24.39 4.18 -6.23
N THR A 378 -24.53 3.89 -7.53
CA THR A 378 -23.57 3.09 -8.30
C THR A 378 -22.57 3.95 -9.06
N LEU A 379 -22.77 5.28 -9.09
CA LEU A 379 -21.93 6.26 -9.78
C LEU A 379 -20.91 6.92 -8.91
N ILE A 380 -21.22 6.99 -7.62
CA ILE A 380 -20.35 7.49 -6.58
C ILE A 380 -19.82 6.25 -5.89
N PRO A 381 -18.64 5.79 -6.31
CA PRO A 381 -17.92 4.76 -5.63
C PRO A 381 -17.76 5.04 -4.13
N GLY A 382 -17.59 4.01 -3.36
CA GLY A 382 -17.83 3.99 -1.92
C GLY A 382 -19.16 3.33 -1.80
N ASN A 383 -19.31 2.49 -0.78
CA ASN A 383 -20.59 1.89 -0.48
C ASN A 383 -21.56 2.98 0.00
N TRP A 384 -21.95 3.87 -0.91
CA TRP A 384 -22.82 5.01 -0.69
C TRP A 384 -24.24 4.57 -0.94
N SER A 385 -25.09 4.81 0.05
CA SER A 385 -26.52 4.65 -0.08
C SER A 385 -27.14 6.01 -0.37
N LEU A 386 -27.99 6.08 -1.39
CA LEU A 386 -28.81 7.25 -1.64
C LEU A 386 -29.80 7.40 -0.50
N LEU A 387 -29.69 8.50 0.23
CA LEU A 387 -30.59 8.90 1.28
C LEU A 387 -31.82 9.60 0.72
N ASP A 388 -31.61 10.59 -0.17
CA ASP A 388 -32.67 11.32 -0.86
C ASP A 388 -32.14 12.15 -2.05
N HIS A 389 -33.03 12.76 -2.83
CA HIS A 389 -32.73 13.58 -4.00
C HIS A 389 -33.64 14.81 -4.10
N SER A 390 -33.09 15.93 -4.57
CA SER A 390 -33.87 17.13 -4.88
C SER A 390 -33.36 17.80 -6.16
N ALA A 391 -34.21 18.60 -6.81
CA ALA A 391 -33.86 19.35 -8.01
C ALA A 391 -34.24 20.82 -7.88
N THR A 392 -33.35 21.73 -8.30
CA THR A 392 -33.60 23.17 -8.35
C THR A 392 -33.12 23.74 -9.68
N GLY A 393 -34.06 24.00 -10.61
CA GLY A 393 -33.71 24.37 -11.98
C GLY A 393 -33.06 23.17 -12.67
N SER A 394 -31.94 23.40 -13.36
CA SER A 394 -31.14 22.34 -14.01
C SER A 394 -30.14 21.66 -13.07
N MET A 395 -30.14 21.96 -11.77
CA MET A 395 -29.22 21.37 -10.79
C MET A 395 -29.95 20.33 -9.94
N HIS A 396 -29.39 19.13 -9.85
CA HIS A 396 -29.82 18.05 -8.97
C HIS A 396 -28.88 17.95 -7.78
N THR A 397 -29.45 17.67 -6.61
CA THR A 397 -28.75 17.55 -5.33
C THR A 397 -29.14 16.21 -4.69
N PHE A 398 -28.19 15.30 -4.55
CA PHE A 398 -28.36 13.99 -3.92
C PHE A 398 -27.77 14.01 -2.51
N PHE A 399 -28.41 13.32 -1.56
CA PHE A 399 -27.96 13.17 -0.18
C PHE A 399 -27.53 11.72 0.02
N LEU A 400 -26.35 11.48 0.60
CA LEU A 400 -25.71 10.17 0.57
C LEU A 400 -25.16 9.80 1.95
N THR A 401 -25.23 8.51 2.28
CA THR A 401 -24.60 7.94 3.48
C THR A 401 -23.55 6.90 3.08
N ARG A 402 -22.43 6.84 3.79
CA ARG A 402 -21.35 5.89 3.50
C ARG A 402 -21.07 4.98 4.66
N TYR A 403 -21.01 3.68 4.38
CA TYR A 403 -20.63 2.67 5.37
C TYR A 403 -19.14 2.32 5.26
N PHE A 404 -18.47 2.26 6.40
CA PHE A 404 -17.26 1.47 6.57
C PHE A 404 -17.68 0.04 6.92
N ALA A 405 -17.18 -0.94 6.19
CA ALA A 405 -17.35 -2.34 6.50
C ALA A 405 -15.95 -2.97 6.62
N PRO A 406 -15.55 -3.45 7.81
CA PRO A 406 -14.34 -4.24 7.94
C PRO A 406 -14.52 -5.53 7.12
N PHE A 407 -13.47 -5.97 6.45
CA PHE A 407 -13.42 -7.27 5.82
C PHE A 407 -13.43 -8.33 6.93
N THR A 408 -14.61 -8.90 7.18
CA THR A 408 -14.68 -10.16 7.90
C THR A 408 -14.16 -11.24 6.96
N ALA A 409 -12.95 -11.73 7.22
CA ALA A 409 -12.52 -13.00 6.66
C ALA A 409 -13.59 -14.03 7.03
N VAL A 410 -14.49 -14.34 6.09
CA VAL A 410 -15.56 -15.28 6.36
C VAL A 410 -14.88 -16.61 6.59
N SER A 411 -14.81 -17.05 7.86
CA SER A 411 -14.42 -18.40 8.21
C SER A 411 -15.58 -19.35 7.84
N ASN A 412 -15.97 -19.42 6.58
CA ASN A 412 -16.91 -20.43 6.12
C ASN A 412 -16.17 -21.46 5.30
N THR A 413 -16.04 -22.63 5.94
CA THR A 413 -15.71 -23.94 5.36
C THR A 413 -14.39 -23.99 4.62
N SER A 414 -13.37 -24.48 5.32
CA SER A 414 -12.07 -24.87 4.77
C SER A 414 -12.22 -25.67 3.46
N THR A 415 -12.07 -24.99 2.34
CA THR A 415 -11.46 -25.59 1.16
C THR A 415 -9.99 -25.17 1.16
N LYS A 416 -9.08 -26.02 0.69
CA LYS A 416 -7.64 -25.68 0.58
C LYS A 416 -7.36 -24.44 -0.30
N ASN A 417 -8.37 -23.90 -0.98
CA ASN A 417 -8.24 -22.89 -2.03
C ASN A 417 -8.43 -21.44 -1.54
N ASP A 418 -8.81 -21.21 -0.28
CA ASP A 418 -9.09 -19.85 0.25
C ASP A 418 -7.95 -19.27 1.10
N THR A 419 -6.78 -19.93 1.15
CA THR A 419 -5.61 -19.39 1.86
C THR A 419 -5.07 -18.16 1.15
N VAL A 420 -4.97 -17.03 1.85
CA VAL A 420 -4.45 -15.75 1.30
C VAL A 420 -2.96 -15.52 1.56
N SER A 421 -2.30 -16.45 2.26
CA SER A 421 -0.92 -16.31 2.71
C SER A 421 -0.12 -17.58 2.43
N SER A 422 1.17 -17.43 2.17
CA SER A 422 2.16 -18.51 2.11
C SER A 422 3.52 -18.01 2.57
N SER A 423 4.51 -18.90 2.65
CA SER A 423 5.86 -18.51 3.09
C SER A 423 6.97 -19.14 2.27
N VAL A 424 8.06 -18.43 2.12
CA VAL A 424 9.35 -18.88 1.55
C VAL A 424 10.47 -18.53 2.52
N GLU A 425 11.59 -19.25 2.47
CA GLU A 425 12.70 -19.01 3.39
C GLU A 425 13.67 -17.94 2.85
N ALA A 426 14.16 -17.07 3.73
CA ALA A 426 15.32 -16.26 3.44
C ALA A 426 16.58 -17.14 3.35
N VAL A 427 17.64 -16.60 2.76
CA VAL A 427 18.96 -17.23 2.71
C VAL A 427 19.83 -16.71 3.85
N ALA A 428 20.35 -17.62 4.66
CA ALA A 428 21.41 -17.35 5.63
C ALA A 428 22.77 -17.69 5.00
N PRO A 429 23.64 -16.71 4.67
CA PRO A 429 24.89 -17.02 3.99
C PRO A 429 25.83 -17.84 4.90
N PRO A 430 26.55 -18.83 4.36
CA PRO A 430 27.47 -19.65 5.14
C PRO A 430 28.53 -18.79 5.83
N ASN A 431 28.83 -19.09 7.10
CA ASN A 431 29.86 -18.40 7.91
C ASN A 431 29.60 -16.92 8.22
N THR A 432 28.37 -16.41 8.04
CA THR A 432 27.98 -15.07 8.50
C THR A 432 26.88 -15.15 9.55
N ILE A 433 27.22 -14.80 10.79
CA ILE A 433 26.26 -14.69 11.90
C ILE A 433 25.50 -13.37 11.76
N GLY A 434 24.18 -13.41 11.95
CA GLY A 434 23.35 -12.21 12.01
C GLY A 434 23.14 -11.52 10.66
N LYS A 435 23.17 -12.26 9.54
CA LYS A 435 22.78 -11.76 8.22
C LYS A 435 21.77 -12.67 7.53
N LEU A 436 20.78 -12.07 6.87
CA LEU A 436 19.86 -12.73 5.95
C LEU A 436 19.79 -11.97 4.63
N SER A 437 19.47 -12.67 3.55
CA SER A 437 19.17 -12.08 2.25
C SER A 437 18.04 -12.82 1.55
N PHE A 438 17.35 -12.15 0.63
CA PHE A 438 16.33 -12.75 -0.22
C PHE A 438 16.27 -11.99 -1.54
N ARG A 439 16.37 -12.70 -2.66
CA ARG A 439 16.40 -12.13 -4.02
C ARG A 439 15.20 -12.59 -4.83
N ALA A 440 14.34 -11.65 -5.19
CA ALA A 440 13.22 -11.85 -6.09
C ALA A 440 13.56 -11.32 -7.50
N LEU A 441 13.40 -12.16 -8.52
CA LEU A 441 13.51 -11.77 -9.93
C LEU A 441 12.11 -11.38 -10.45
N GLN A 442 11.93 -10.11 -10.80
CA GLN A 442 10.74 -9.58 -11.44
C GLN A 442 10.83 -9.77 -12.96
N ILE A 443 9.80 -10.39 -13.54
CA ILE A 443 9.62 -10.59 -14.97
C ILE A 443 8.33 -9.86 -15.39
N ALA A 444 8.44 -8.77 -16.13
CA ALA A 444 7.30 -7.98 -16.61
C ALA A 444 7.11 -8.12 -18.13
N ASP A 445 5.85 -8.10 -18.57
CA ASP A 445 5.45 -7.92 -19.96
C ASP A 445 6.03 -9.00 -20.91
N LEU A 446 5.74 -10.27 -20.64
CA LEU A 446 6.17 -11.39 -21.48
C LEU A 446 5.37 -11.47 -22.81
N HIS A 447 4.04 -11.38 -22.73
CA HIS A 447 3.10 -11.58 -23.84
C HIS A 447 3.34 -12.86 -24.63
N LEU A 448 3.53 -13.98 -23.92
CA LEU A 448 3.65 -15.28 -24.57
C LEU A 448 2.40 -15.61 -25.38
N THR A 449 2.59 -15.96 -26.64
CA THR A 449 1.51 -16.38 -27.54
C THR A 449 1.32 -17.90 -27.56
N GLY A 450 2.27 -18.65 -27.00
CA GLY A 450 2.36 -20.10 -27.10
C GLY A 450 3.00 -20.58 -28.41
N ASN A 451 3.31 -19.67 -29.33
CA ASN A 451 3.97 -20.02 -30.58
C ASN A 451 5.46 -19.62 -30.54
N PRO A 452 6.40 -20.58 -30.43
CA PRO A 452 7.82 -20.26 -30.33
C PRO A 452 8.40 -19.56 -31.57
N ASP A 453 7.71 -19.66 -32.71
CA ASP A 453 8.08 -19.00 -33.97
C ASP A 453 7.42 -17.64 -34.16
N HIS A 454 6.61 -17.16 -33.21
CA HIS A 454 5.96 -15.86 -33.34
C HIS A 454 7.03 -14.77 -33.52
N PRO A 455 6.96 -13.95 -34.57
CA PRO A 455 7.98 -12.93 -34.84
C PRO A 455 7.98 -11.86 -33.74
N CYS A 456 9.14 -11.27 -33.47
CA CYS A 456 9.24 -10.17 -32.51
C CYS A 456 8.63 -8.87 -33.04
N SER A 457 7.76 -8.26 -32.24
CA SER A 457 7.52 -6.83 -32.20
C SER A 457 8.81 -6.13 -31.74
N ASN A 458 9.27 -5.14 -32.51
CA ASN A 458 10.48 -4.35 -32.23
C ASN A 458 11.72 -5.22 -31.98
N LYS A 459 12.30 -5.73 -33.06
CA LYS A 459 13.53 -6.54 -33.02
C LYS A 459 14.72 -5.76 -32.43
N PRO A 460 15.65 -6.43 -31.71
CA PRO A 460 16.88 -5.80 -31.24
C PRO A 460 17.65 -5.11 -32.38
N LYS A 461 18.17 -3.90 -32.11
CA LYS A 461 19.08 -3.22 -33.04
C LYS A 461 20.43 -3.93 -33.17
N LYS A 462 20.96 -4.43 -32.05
CA LYS A 462 22.21 -5.19 -32.05
C LYS A 462 21.94 -6.62 -32.50
N PRO A 463 22.90 -7.26 -33.17
CA PRO A 463 22.80 -8.67 -33.51
C PRO A 463 22.57 -9.52 -32.25
N ILE A 464 21.62 -10.46 -32.32
CA ILE A 464 21.35 -11.39 -31.22
C ILE A 464 22.59 -12.28 -31.01
N ARG A 465 22.98 -12.46 -29.74
CA ARG A 465 24.12 -13.31 -29.36
C ARG A 465 23.92 -14.73 -29.87
N ALA A 466 24.99 -15.34 -30.38
CA ALA A 466 24.94 -16.69 -30.94
C ALA A 466 24.48 -17.75 -29.93
N SER A 467 24.80 -17.58 -28.65
CA SER A 467 24.32 -18.45 -27.55
C SER A 467 22.80 -18.43 -27.40
N ILE A 468 22.20 -17.24 -27.50
CA ILE A 468 20.74 -17.07 -27.44
C ILE A 468 20.07 -17.67 -28.68
N LEU A 469 20.64 -17.47 -29.88
CA LEU A 469 20.08 -18.07 -31.11
C LEU A 469 20.09 -19.60 -31.06
N GLU A 470 21.18 -20.21 -30.56
CA GLU A 470 21.26 -21.67 -30.40
C GLU A 470 20.21 -22.17 -29.40
N SER A 471 20.11 -21.50 -28.24
CA SER A 471 19.14 -21.86 -27.19
C SER A 471 17.70 -21.70 -27.68
N ALA A 472 17.39 -20.61 -28.38
CA ALA A 472 16.09 -20.36 -28.97
C ALA A 472 15.71 -21.41 -30.03
N TRP A 473 16.68 -21.91 -30.81
CA TRP A 473 16.44 -23.00 -31.75
C TRP A 473 16.08 -24.30 -31.03
N VAL A 474 16.82 -24.67 -29.98
CA VAL A 474 16.52 -25.86 -29.16
C VAL A 474 15.12 -25.74 -28.55
N ILE A 475 14.82 -24.61 -27.91
CA ILE A 475 13.52 -24.34 -27.29
C ILE A 475 12.38 -24.41 -28.33
N SER A 476 12.53 -23.78 -29.51
CA SER A 476 11.52 -23.82 -30.56
C SER A 476 11.25 -25.26 -31.02
N ARG A 477 12.31 -26.06 -31.20
CA ARG A 477 12.20 -27.47 -31.58
C ARG A 477 11.44 -28.29 -30.53
N GLU A 478 11.83 -28.18 -29.26
CA GLU A 478 11.21 -28.93 -28.16
C GLU A 478 9.73 -28.58 -27.97
N LEU A 479 9.39 -27.29 -28.05
CA LEU A 479 8.00 -26.84 -27.96
C LEU A 479 7.15 -27.33 -29.14
N LYS A 480 7.70 -27.37 -30.36
CA LYS A 480 7.01 -27.95 -31.53
C LYS A 480 6.77 -29.45 -31.38
N GLU A 481 7.79 -30.19 -30.94
CA GLU A 481 7.69 -31.64 -30.72
C GLU A 481 6.62 -31.96 -29.67
N LYS A 482 6.62 -31.22 -28.55
CA LYS A 482 5.61 -31.36 -27.48
C LYS A 482 4.19 -31.10 -27.98
N ASN A 483 4.04 -30.22 -28.96
CA ASN A 483 2.76 -29.86 -29.58
C ASN A 483 2.42 -30.68 -30.84
N GLY A 484 3.18 -31.74 -31.14
CA GLY A 484 2.92 -32.63 -32.27
C GLY A 484 3.23 -32.05 -33.65
N ALA A 485 3.97 -30.94 -33.72
CA ALA A 485 4.49 -30.37 -34.96
C ALA A 485 5.86 -30.96 -35.30
N SER A 486 6.18 -31.09 -36.60
CA SER A 486 7.50 -31.54 -37.06
C SER A 486 8.47 -30.35 -37.20
N PRO A 487 9.47 -30.21 -36.33
CA PRO A 487 10.49 -29.16 -36.48
C PRO A 487 11.54 -29.51 -37.53
N SER A 488 12.34 -28.52 -37.95
CA SER A 488 13.53 -28.76 -38.77
C SER A 488 14.56 -29.59 -37.98
N PRO A 489 15.12 -30.67 -38.57
CA PRO A 489 16.02 -31.57 -37.87
C PRO A 489 17.40 -30.93 -37.58
N ASN A 490 17.85 -30.01 -38.44
CA ASN A 490 19.10 -29.28 -38.28
C ASN A 490 18.85 -27.78 -38.20
N LYS A 491 19.69 -27.07 -37.44
CA LYS A 491 19.65 -25.60 -37.36
C LYS A 491 19.93 -24.89 -38.69
N ALA A 492 20.74 -25.49 -39.56
CA ALA A 492 21.02 -24.95 -40.89
C ALA A 492 19.78 -24.92 -41.80
N ASP A 493 18.78 -25.76 -41.48
CA ASP A 493 17.54 -25.91 -42.23
C ASP A 493 16.37 -25.14 -41.56
N ASP A 494 16.61 -24.42 -40.46
CA ASP A 494 15.59 -23.56 -39.82
C ASP A 494 15.66 -22.15 -40.43
N PRO A 495 14.67 -21.73 -41.26
CA PRO A 495 14.66 -20.41 -41.89
C PRO A 495 14.52 -19.26 -40.86
N LEU A 496 14.14 -19.57 -39.62
CA LEU A 496 13.98 -18.61 -38.54
C LEU A 496 15.18 -18.59 -37.57
N TYR A 497 16.22 -19.39 -37.81
CA TYR A 497 17.37 -19.51 -36.90
C TYR A 497 18.02 -18.15 -36.56
N SER A 498 18.18 -17.27 -37.55
CA SER A 498 18.76 -15.93 -37.38
C SER A 498 17.73 -14.83 -37.15
N GLN A 499 16.45 -15.17 -36.99
CA GLN A 499 15.37 -14.20 -36.83
C GLN A 499 15.02 -14.02 -35.36
N CYS A 500 14.56 -12.82 -35.00
CA CYS A 500 13.96 -12.61 -33.69
C CYS A 500 12.58 -13.25 -33.67
N ARG A 501 12.37 -14.18 -32.74
CA ARG A 501 11.09 -14.88 -32.48
C ARG A 501 10.86 -15.07 -30.99
N GLU A 502 9.66 -15.43 -30.57
CA GLU A 502 9.28 -15.70 -29.17
C GLU A 502 10.27 -16.62 -28.44
N ALA A 503 10.81 -17.65 -29.11
CA ALA A 503 11.83 -18.51 -28.50
C ALA A 503 13.13 -17.77 -28.07
N VAL A 504 13.45 -16.62 -28.64
CA VAL A 504 14.56 -15.74 -28.21
C VAL A 504 14.28 -15.13 -26.83
N MET A 505 13.03 -14.72 -26.57
CA MET A 505 12.63 -14.26 -25.25
C MET A 505 12.70 -15.38 -24.23
N ILE A 506 12.23 -16.57 -24.58
CA ILE A 506 12.26 -17.72 -23.67
C ILE A 506 13.72 -18.08 -23.33
N ALA A 507 14.61 -18.08 -24.33
CA ALA A 507 16.04 -18.30 -24.11
C ALA A 507 16.67 -17.22 -23.21
N PHE A 508 16.25 -15.97 -23.34
CA PHE A 508 16.71 -14.88 -22.48
C PHE A 508 16.22 -15.03 -21.03
N LEU A 509 14.95 -15.42 -20.84
CA LEU A 509 14.40 -15.74 -19.53
C LEU A 509 15.19 -16.88 -18.86
N ASP A 510 15.44 -17.98 -19.59
CA ASP A 510 16.25 -19.11 -19.10
C ASP A 510 17.65 -18.66 -18.69
N GLU A 511 18.31 -17.82 -19.51
CA GLU A 511 19.66 -17.33 -19.20
C GLU A 511 19.69 -16.45 -17.93
N ILE A 512 18.70 -15.58 -17.73
CA ILE A 512 18.64 -14.76 -16.51
C ILE A 512 18.39 -15.64 -15.27
N LEU A 513 17.49 -16.62 -15.38
CA LEU A 513 17.24 -17.56 -14.28
C LEU A 513 18.53 -18.31 -13.88
N ASP A 514 19.33 -18.71 -14.87
CA ASP A 514 20.58 -19.44 -14.64
C ASP A 514 21.72 -18.55 -14.09
N ILE A 515 21.77 -17.28 -14.51
CA ILE A 515 22.74 -16.29 -14.02
C ILE A 515 22.43 -15.85 -12.59
N GLU A 516 21.18 -15.47 -12.31
CA GLU A 516 20.80 -14.89 -11.02
C GLU A 516 20.57 -15.94 -9.94
N GLN A 517 20.06 -17.12 -10.31
CA GLN A 517 19.60 -18.16 -9.37
C GLN A 517 18.78 -17.51 -8.24
N PRO A 518 17.64 -16.86 -8.58
CA PRO A 518 16.88 -16.11 -7.61
C PRO A 518 16.23 -17.05 -6.59
N ASP A 519 16.00 -16.52 -5.38
CA ASP A 519 15.31 -17.23 -4.32
C ASP A 519 13.80 -17.29 -4.60
N PHE A 520 13.31 -16.37 -5.44
CA PHE A 520 11.91 -16.25 -5.84
C PHE A 520 11.75 -15.59 -7.20
N VAL A 521 10.71 -15.95 -7.97
CA VAL A 521 10.35 -15.27 -9.23
C VAL A 521 8.96 -14.66 -9.13
N VAL A 522 8.82 -13.41 -9.56
CA VAL A 522 7.53 -12.72 -9.66
C VAL A 522 7.27 -12.36 -11.11
N PHE A 523 6.25 -12.95 -11.72
CA PHE A 523 5.77 -12.52 -13.02
C PHE A 523 4.71 -11.42 -12.85
N THR A 524 5.02 -10.19 -13.30
CA THR A 524 4.23 -8.99 -12.96
C THR A 524 3.18 -8.62 -13.99
N GLY A 525 2.44 -9.61 -14.51
CA GLY A 525 1.35 -9.42 -15.45
C GLY A 525 1.77 -9.39 -16.92
N ASP A 526 0.77 -9.45 -17.78
CA ASP A 526 0.89 -9.70 -19.22
C ASP A 526 1.84 -10.87 -19.50
N ASN A 527 1.57 -11.95 -18.78
CA ASN A 527 2.33 -13.19 -18.85
C ASN A 527 2.10 -13.86 -20.20
N VAL A 528 0.85 -13.79 -20.68
CA VAL A 528 0.40 -14.32 -21.97
C VAL A 528 -0.41 -13.28 -22.74
N GLN A 529 -0.41 -13.41 -24.06
CA GLN A 529 -1.29 -12.67 -24.96
C GLN A 529 -1.65 -13.55 -26.16
N ALA A 530 -2.49 -14.55 -25.92
CA ALA A 530 -2.90 -15.53 -26.92
C ALA A 530 -4.13 -15.10 -27.74
N TYR A 531 -4.48 -15.90 -28.76
CA TYR A 531 -5.69 -15.71 -29.59
C TYR A 531 -6.81 -16.69 -29.25
N ASN A 532 -6.53 -17.72 -28.45
CA ASN A 532 -7.46 -18.76 -28.04
C ASN A 532 -6.94 -19.47 -26.79
N SER A 533 -7.82 -20.21 -26.12
CA SER A 533 -7.58 -20.80 -24.80
C SER A 533 -6.52 -21.90 -24.80
N ILE A 534 -6.31 -22.59 -25.94
CA ILE A 534 -5.27 -23.62 -26.08
C ILE A 534 -3.89 -22.96 -26.04
N ASN A 535 -3.71 -21.90 -26.84
CA ASN A 535 -2.47 -21.14 -26.90
C ASN A 535 -2.20 -20.41 -25.58
N ASP A 536 -3.25 -19.98 -24.90
CA ASP A 536 -3.19 -19.36 -23.57
C ASP A 536 -2.64 -20.33 -22.52
N ALA A 537 -3.25 -21.52 -22.43
CA ALA A 537 -2.77 -22.58 -21.54
C ALA A 537 -1.34 -23.04 -21.89
N LEU A 538 -0.99 -23.06 -23.18
CA LEU A 538 0.37 -23.37 -23.63
C LEU A 538 1.36 -22.28 -23.18
N GLY A 539 1.03 -21.00 -23.37
CA GLY A 539 1.83 -19.87 -22.87
C GLY A 539 2.07 -19.94 -21.37
N ILE A 540 1.03 -20.24 -20.59
CA ILE A 540 1.13 -20.46 -19.14
C ILE A 540 2.06 -21.64 -18.84
N SER A 541 1.89 -22.77 -19.55
CA SER A 541 2.77 -23.93 -19.37
C SER A 541 4.23 -23.60 -19.67
N ILE A 542 4.47 -22.72 -20.66
CA ILE A 542 5.81 -22.31 -21.06
C ILE A 542 6.50 -21.65 -19.87
N PHE A 543 6.07 -20.47 -19.42
CA PHE A 543 6.84 -19.75 -18.39
C PHE A 543 6.87 -20.50 -17.04
N THR A 544 5.78 -21.16 -16.65
CA THR A 544 5.72 -21.87 -15.36
C THR A 544 6.67 -23.08 -15.34
N GLU A 545 6.84 -23.82 -16.45
CA GLU A 545 7.77 -24.95 -16.49
C GLU A 545 9.23 -24.54 -16.29
N ARG A 546 9.62 -23.31 -16.66
CA ARG A 546 11.02 -22.85 -16.56
C ARG A 546 11.44 -22.65 -15.10
N VAL A 547 10.51 -22.18 -14.26
CA VAL A 547 10.74 -21.99 -12.82
C VAL A 547 10.49 -23.28 -12.04
N GLU A 548 9.45 -24.05 -12.40
CA GLU A 548 9.15 -25.34 -11.75
C GLU A 548 10.25 -26.38 -11.97
N SER A 549 10.79 -26.51 -13.19
CA SER A 549 11.87 -27.46 -13.48
C SER A 549 13.19 -27.12 -12.78
N ARG A 550 13.38 -25.85 -12.42
CA ARG A 550 14.51 -25.36 -11.63
C ARG A 550 14.29 -25.43 -10.12
N GLY A 551 13.08 -25.78 -9.69
CA GLY A 551 12.71 -25.79 -8.28
C GLY A 551 12.71 -24.41 -7.62
N ILE A 552 12.51 -23.36 -8.41
CA ILE A 552 12.50 -21.98 -7.93
C ILE A 552 11.08 -21.61 -7.51
N PRO A 553 10.83 -21.25 -6.24
CA PRO A 553 9.57 -20.69 -5.80
C PRO A 553 9.15 -19.47 -6.63
N TRP A 554 7.88 -19.40 -7.02
CA TRP A 554 7.42 -18.33 -7.89
C TRP A 554 5.96 -17.95 -7.67
N THR A 555 5.60 -16.78 -8.17
CA THR A 555 4.21 -16.32 -8.23
C THR A 555 3.96 -15.38 -9.41
N ALA A 556 2.70 -15.03 -9.66
CA ALA A 556 2.34 -14.07 -10.68
C ALA A 556 1.19 -13.13 -10.24
N VAL A 557 1.07 -11.99 -10.90
CA VAL A 557 -0.16 -11.18 -10.94
C VAL A 557 -0.66 -11.14 -12.38
N PHE A 558 -1.93 -10.82 -12.56
CA PHE A 558 -2.53 -10.69 -13.89
C PHE A 558 -2.30 -9.30 -14.46
N GLY A 559 -2.11 -9.23 -15.78
CA GLY A 559 -2.18 -8.01 -16.56
C GLY A 559 -3.44 -7.90 -17.40
N ASN A 560 -3.52 -6.84 -18.20
CA ASN A 560 -4.71 -6.59 -19.02
C ASN A 560 -4.82 -7.56 -20.21
N HIS A 561 -3.70 -8.08 -20.71
CA HIS A 561 -3.66 -8.99 -21.86
C HIS A 561 -3.91 -10.46 -21.51
N ASP A 562 -3.73 -10.85 -20.24
CA ASP A 562 -3.76 -12.25 -19.82
C ASP A 562 -5.09 -12.94 -20.17
N ILE A 563 -6.23 -12.24 -20.12
CA ILE A 563 -7.55 -12.84 -20.41
C ILE A 563 -7.96 -12.81 -21.90
N GLU A 564 -7.12 -12.30 -22.79
CA GLU A 564 -7.46 -12.18 -24.22
C GLU A 564 -7.61 -13.54 -24.94
N GLY A 565 -7.01 -14.59 -24.38
CA GLY A 565 -7.08 -15.95 -24.92
C GLY A 565 -8.45 -16.61 -24.75
N GLY A 566 -9.37 -16.03 -23.98
CA GLY A 566 -10.71 -16.57 -23.73
C GLY A 566 -10.80 -17.53 -22.54
N LEU A 567 -9.72 -17.71 -21.76
CA LEU A 567 -9.80 -18.23 -20.39
C LEU A 567 -10.13 -17.09 -19.43
N SER A 568 -10.91 -17.39 -18.40
CA SER A 568 -11.10 -16.48 -17.27
C SER A 568 -9.87 -16.45 -16.36
N ARG A 569 -9.67 -15.36 -15.59
CA ARG A 569 -8.60 -15.27 -14.58
C ARG A 569 -8.60 -16.47 -13.62
N ASP A 570 -9.78 -16.97 -13.24
CA ASP A 570 -9.93 -18.14 -12.38
C ASP A 570 -9.40 -19.43 -13.02
N GLU A 571 -9.69 -19.65 -14.30
CA GLU A 571 -9.19 -20.78 -15.06
C GLU A 571 -7.69 -20.68 -15.28
N MET A 572 -7.17 -19.49 -15.56
CA MET A 572 -5.72 -19.25 -15.68
C MET A 572 -5.01 -19.47 -14.35
N LEU A 573 -5.56 -18.96 -13.24
CA LEU A 573 -4.99 -19.16 -11.90
C LEU A 573 -4.93 -20.65 -11.58
N LYS A 574 -6.00 -21.39 -11.90
CA LYS A 574 -6.04 -22.84 -11.75
C LYS A 574 -4.87 -23.52 -12.47
N LEU A 575 -4.54 -23.11 -13.71
CA LEU A 575 -3.39 -23.64 -14.46
C LEU A 575 -2.04 -23.28 -13.83
N MET A 576 -1.97 -22.15 -13.13
CA MET A 576 -0.78 -21.67 -12.41
C MET A 576 -0.61 -22.29 -11.01
N VAL A 577 -1.62 -23.00 -10.49
CA VAL A 577 -1.59 -23.62 -9.15
C VAL A 577 -1.67 -25.14 -9.22
N ASP A 578 -2.57 -25.70 -10.02
CA ASP A 578 -2.82 -27.14 -10.04
C ASP A 578 -1.60 -27.90 -10.59
N GLY A 579 -1.06 -28.80 -9.76
CA GLY A 579 0.09 -29.62 -10.13
C GLY A 579 1.44 -28.89 -10.14
N LYS A 580 1.49 -27.63 -9.67
CA LYS A 580 2.71 -26.83 -9.53
C LYS A 580 3.21 -26.94 -8.09
N LEU A 581 4.46 -27.36 -7.91
CA LEU A 581 5.05 -27.63 -6.59
C LEU A 581 5.63 -26.37 -5.96
N PHE A 582 6.08 -25.42 -6.79
CA PHE A 582 6.79 -24.22 -6.37
C PHE A 582 5.96 -22.94 -6.57
N SER A 583 4.68 -23.07 -6.94
CA SER A 583 3.76 -21.94 -7.09
C SER A 583 3.25 -21.44 -5.73
N HIS A 584 3.38 -20.14 -5.52
CA HIS A 584 2.88 -19.41 -4.37
C HIS A 584 1.62 -18.57 -4.69
N MET A 585 1.12 -18.66 -5.92
CA MET A 585 -0.13 -18.04 -6.33
C MET A 585 -1.28 -18.51 -5.42
N LYS A 586 -2.13 -17.58 -5.00
CA LYS A 586 -3.35 -17.89 -4.24
C LYS A 586 -4.55 -17.27 -4.91
N TYR A 587 -5.71 -17.92 -4.81
CA TYR A 587 -6.96 -17.32 -5.28
C TYR A 587 -7.27 -16.00 -4.57
N GLY A 588 -6.91 -15.90 -3.29
CA GLY A 588 -7.26 -14.76 -2.46
C GLY A 588 -8.73 -14.77 -2.03
N PRO A 589 -9.20 -13.70 -1.39
CA PRO A 589 -10.60 -13.55 -1.04
C PRO A 589 -11.49 -13.50 -2.28
N ARG A 590 -12.63 -14.20 -2.26
CA ARG A 590 -13.57 -14.27 -3.39
C ARG A 590 -14.61 -13.16 -3.43
N ASN A 591 -14.69 -12.35 -2.37
CA ASN A 591 -15.67 -11.28 -2.16
C ASN A 591 -15.07 -9.88 -2.34
N ILE A 592 -13.88 -9.78 -2.94
CA ILE A 592 -13.22 -8.51 -3.27
C ILE A 592 -12.98 -8.43 -4.78
N GLY A 593 -12.52 -7.27 -5.27
CA GLY A 593 -12.20 -7.10 -6.68
C GLY A 593 -11.08 -8.04 -7.16
N GLY A 594 -11.25 -8.61 -8.35
CA GLY A 594 -10.20 -9.36 -9.05
C GLY A 594 -9.96 -10.75 -8.47
N VAL A 595 -8.91 -11.41 -8.94
CA VAL A 595 -8.49 -12.75 -8.53
C VAL A 595 -6.97 -12.74 -8.35
N GLY A 596 -6.44 -13.37 -7.29
CA GLY A 596 -5.00 -13.34 -7.05
C GLY A 596 -4.54 -12.24 -6.10
N ASN A 597 -5.36 -11.93 -5.08
CA ASN A 597 -5.00 -10.99 -4.01
C ASN A 597 -4.46 -11.75 -2.79
N TYR A 598 -3.16 -11.64 -2.49
CA TYR A 598 -2.52 -12.45 -1.45
C TYR A 598 -1.18 -11.87 -0.96
N GLU A 599 -0.60 -12.51 0.05
CA GLU A 599 0.74 -12.22 0.54
C GLU A 599 1.66 -13.46 0.50
N VAL A 600 2.96 -13.20 0.40
CA VAL A 600 4.02 -14.18 0.57
C VAL A 600 4.99 -13.64 1.62
N ASN A 601 5.13 -14.38 2.72
CA ASN A 601 5.99 -14.06 3.84
C ASN A 601 7.38 -14.68 3.63
N VAL A 602 8.43 -13.89 3.74
CA VAL A 602 9.80 -14.40 3.82
C VAL A 602 10.13 -14.66 5.27
N VAL A 603 10.45 -15.90 5.60
CA VAL A 603 10.69 -16.33 6.98
C VAL A 603 12.15 -16.67 7.23
N ALA A 604 12.57 -16.51 8.49
CA ALA A 604 13.91 -16.85 8.93
C ALA A 604 14.17 -18.37 8.81
N PRO A 605 15.23 -18.81 8.10
CA PRO A 605 15.56 -20.23 7.98
C PRO A 605 16.16 -20.82 9.26
N VAL A 606 16.64 -19.97 10.18
CA VAL A 606 17.33 -20.35 11.42
C VAL A 606 17.09 -19.30 12.50
N ASP A 607 17.32 -19.64 13.77
CA ASP A 607 17.30 -18.68 14.88
C ASP A 607 18.37 -17.59 14.72
N GLY A 608 18.06 -16.35 15.13
CA GLY A 608 19.00 -15.23 15.08
C GLY A 608 18.46 -13.93 15.67
N PRO A 609 19.12 -12.79 15.41
CA PRO A 609 18.67 -11.47 15.88
C PRO A 609 17.29 -11.05 15.38
N TRP A 610 16.84 -11.65 14.27
CA TRP A 610 15.51 -11.50 13.67
C TRP A 610 14.41 -12.33 14.36
N GLY A 611 14.75 -13.15 15.35
CA GLY A 611 13.81 -14.04 16.02
C GLY A 611 14.13 -15.52 15.83
N VAL A 612 13.14 -16.36 16.10
CA VAL A 612 13.27 -17.82 15.96
C VAL A 612 13.11 -18.24 14.50
N GLN A 613 13.57 -19.44 14.16
CA GLN A 613 13.27 -20.05 12.87
C GLN A 613 11.77 -20.00 12.60
N GLY A 614 11.39 -19.55 11.39
CA GLY A 614 10.00 -19.37 10.98
C GLY A 614 9.41 -17.98 11.28
N SER A 615 10.10 -17.10 12.01
CA SER A 615 9.67 -15.69 12.15
C SER A 615 9.68 -14.98 10.79
N THR A 616 8.66 -14.17 10.48
CA THR A 616 8.68 -13.34 9.27
C THR A 616 9.76 -12.27 9.39
N VAL A 617 10.48 -12.02 8.31
CA VAL A 617 11.58 -11.04 8.24
C VAL A 617 11.43 -10.04 7.09
N PHE A 618 10.61 -10.38 6.10
CA PHE A 618 10.26 -9.53 4.96
C PHE A 618 8.93 -10.02 4.36
N ARG A 619 8.18 -9.14 3.70
CA ARG A 619 6.85 -9.48 3.16
C ARG A 619 6.65 -8.97 1.73
N MET A 620 5.90 -9.73 0.94
CA MET A 620 5.50 -9.35 -0.41
C MET A 620 3.98 -9.43 -0.54
N TYR A 621 3.34 -8.36 -1.00
CA TYR A 621 1.90 -8.31 -1.29
C TYR A 621 1.65 -8.33 -2.80
N PHE A 622 0.56 -8.94 -3.22
CA PHE A 622 0.18 -9.11 -4.62
C PHE A 622 -1.28 -8.73 -4.80
N LEU A 623 -1.58 -7.82 -5.73
CA LEU A 623 -2.94 -7.37 -6.04
C LEU A 623 -3.24 -7.50 -7.54
N ASP A 624 -4.47 -7.90 -7.86
CA ASP A 624 -4.99 -7.87 -9.23
C ASP A 624 -5.36 -6.45 -9.63
N SER A 625 -4.67 -5.90 -10.62
CA SER A 625 -4.96 -4.58 -11.17
C SER A 625 -6.03 -4.58 -12.27
N HIS A 626 -6.64 -5.74 -12.55
CA HIS A 626 -7.68 -5.95 -13.56
C HIS A 626 -7.18 -5.78 -15.00
N SER A 627 -8.04 -5.34 -15.92
CA SER A 627 -7.76 -5.16 -17.35
C SER A 627 -8.31 -3.81 -17.80
N ASN A 628 -9.14 -3.80 -18.84
CA ASN A 628 -9.81 -2.61 -19.33
C ASN A 628 -11.06 -2.33 -18.49
N VAL A 629 -11.47 -1.06 -18.44
CA VAL A 629 -12.74 -0.67 -17.78
C VAL A 629 -13.91 -1.49 -18.35
N ASP A 630 -14.61 -2.19 -17.48
CA ASP A 630 -15.93 -2.76 -17.78
C ASP A 630 -16.96 -1.62 -17.85
N THR A 631 -17.25 -1.14 -19.07
CA THR A 631 -18.18 -0.04 -19.30
C THR A 631 -19.63 -0.40 -19.00
N ASP A 632 -19.97 -1.70 -18.98
CA ASP A 632 -21.30 -2.15 -18.59
C ASP A 632 -21.47 -2.07 -17.07
N ALA A 633 -20.42 -2.43 -16.32
CA ALA A 633 -20.38 -2.27 -14.86
C ALA A 633 -20.22 -0.80 -14.43
N TYR A 634 -19.51 0.02 -15.22
CA TYR A 634 -19.17 1.40 -14.90
C TYR A 634 -19.53 2.38 -16.02
N PRO A 635 -20.83 2.61 -16.30
CA PRO A 635 -21.28 3.36 -17.49
C PRO A 635 -20.90 4.85 -17.51
N LEU A 636 -20.58 5.47 -16.37
CA LEU A 636 -20.05 6.84 -16.34
C LEU A 636 -18.53 6.93 -16.49
N VAL A 637 -17.84 5.80 -16.40
CA VAL A 637 -16.43 5.68 -16.77
C VAL A 637 -16.34 5.51 -18.28
N ASN A 638 -16.78 6.55 -19.01
CA ASN A 638 -16.91 6.57 -20.46
C ASN A 638 -15.56 6.85 -21.16
N THR A 639 -14.57 6.07 -20.79
CA THR A 639 -13.20 6.27 -21.21
C THR A 639 -12.63 4.94 -21.61
N GLN A 640 -12.07 4.90 -22.82
CA GLN A 640 -11.25 3.77 -23.25
C GLN A 640 -9.95 3.82 -22.43
N GLY A 641 -9.89 3.04 -21.36
CA GLY A 641 -8.76 3.03 -20.44
C GLY A 641 -8.75 1.79 -19.57
N TYR A 642 -7.81 1.79 -18.62
CA TYR A 642 -7.61 0.68 -17.71
C TYR A 642 -8.45 0.81 -16.45
N GLU A 643 -8.89 -0.35 -15.98
CA GLU A 643 -9.54 -0.51 -14.68
C GLU A 643 -8.51 -0.35 -13.55
N TRP A 644 -8.99 -0.27 -12.31
CA TRP A 644 -8.20 0.11 -11.13
C TRP A 644 -8.32 -0.93 -10.02
N ILE A 645 -7.32 -0.93 -9.13
CA ILE A 645 -7.36 -1.70 -7.88
C ILE A 645 -8.50 -1.19 -7.01
N LYS A 646 -9.45 -2.08 -6.72
CA LYS A 646 -10.68 -1.77 -5.99
C LYS A 646 -10.40 -1.60 -4.52
N GLU A 647 -11.28 -0.89 -3.85
CA GLU A 647 -11.09 -0.53 -2.45
C GLU A 647 -11.28 -1.69 -1.51
N SER A 648 -12.12 -2.64 -1.88
CA SER A 648 -12.17 -3.94 -1.20
C SER A 648 -10.81 -4.65 -1.21
N GLN A 649 -10.00 -4.51 -2.26
CA GLN A 649 -8.64 -5.05 -2.31
C GLN A 649 -7.67 -4.26 -1.43
N ILE A 650 -7.87 -2.95 -1.33
CA ILE A 650 -6.98 -2.12 -0.53
C ILE A 650 -7.33 -2.21 0.97
N ASP A 651 -8.60 -2.34 1.32
CA ASP A 651 -9.06 -2.64 2.68
C ASP A 651 -8.51 -3.99 3.13
N PHE A 652 -8.57 -5.01 2.26
CA PHE A 652 -7.91 -6.29 2.47
C PHE A 652 -6.40 -6.14 2.79
N TYR A 653 -5.66 -5.33 2.01
CA TYR A 653 -4.25 -5.04 2.30
C TYR A 653 -4.06 -4.35 3.66
N LYS A 654 -4.86 -3.30 3.96
CA LYS A 654 -4.76 -2.55 5.21
C LYS A 654 -4.97 -3.46 6.41
N GLU A 655 -5.89 -4.41 6.31
CA GLU A 655 -6.16 -5.37 7.36
C GLU A 655 -5.04 -6.38 7.55
N LEU A 656 -4.48 -6.92 6.46
CA LEU A 656 -3.28 -7.78 6.54
C LEU A 656 -2.15 -7.04 7.26
N SER A 657 -1.80 -5.85 6.78
CA SER A 657 -0.72 -5.04 7.36
C SER A 657 -0.97 -4.67 8.83
N SER A 658 -2.22 -4.34 9.19
CA SER A 658 -2.61 -4.06 10.59
C SER A 658 -2.48 -5.30 11.47
N ALA A 659 -2.93 -6.47 10.98
CA ALA A 659 -2.85 -7.73 11.72
C ALA A 659 -1.40 -8.11 12.04
N HIS A 660 -0.47 -7.89 11.10
CA HIS A 660 0.96 -8.14 11.31
C HIS A 660 1.57 -7.21 12.35
N THR A 661 1.24 -5.92 12.28
CA THR A 661 1.68 -4.93 13.27
C THR A 661 1.21 -5.30 14.67
N ASN A 662 -0.03 -5.78 14.79
CA ASN A 662 -0.64 -6.18 16.06
C ASN A 662 -0.02 -7.45 16.65
N ALA A 663 0.49 -8.33 15.79
CA ALA A 663 1.26 -9.51 16.19
C ALA A 663 2.71 -9.19 16.57
N ASN A 664 3.12 -7.90 16.57
CA ASN A 664 4.51 -7.47 16.72
C ASN A 664 5.44 -8.09 15.65
N ASP A 665 4.90 -8.28 14.45
CA ASP A 665 5.56 -8.83 13.25
C ASP A 665 5.69 -7.75 12.16
N SER A 666 6.02 -6.52 12.59
CA SER A 666 6.23 -5.39 11.70
C SER A 666 7.58 -5.52 11.02
N VAL A 667 7.56 -5.90 9.75
CA VAL A 667 8.73 -6.07 8.88
C VAL A 667 8.53 -5.24 7.61
N PRO A 668 9.60 -4.77 6.95
CA PRO A 668 9.44 -4.07 5.68
C PRO A 668 8.80 -5.00 4.64
N ALA A 669 8.00 -4.39 3.77
CA ALA A 669 7.30 -5.09 2.71
C ALA A 669 7.50 -4.43 1.34
N VAL A 670 7.16 -5.16 0.29
CA VAL A 670 6.99 -4.64 -1.08
C VAL A 670 5.66 -5.11 -1.66
N MET A 671 5.16 -4.43 -2.69
CA MET A 671 3.91 -4.79 -3.35
C MET A 671 4.06 -4.91 -4.87
N TYR A 672 3.40 -5.89 -5.46
CA TYR A 672 3.39 -6.15 -6.90
C TYR A 672 1.96 -6.07 -7.45
N PHE A 673 1.81 -5.39 -8.57
CA PHE A 673 0.58 -5.32 -9.38
C PHE A 673 0.97 -4.92 -10.81
N HIS A 674 0.11 -5.11 -11.82
CA HIS A 674 0.53 -4.93 -13.21
C HIS A 674 0.35 -3.49 -13.72
N ILE A 675 -0.89 -2.99 -13.74
CA ILE A 675 -1.23 -1.65 -14.25
C ILE A 675 -0.79 -0.60 -13.23
N PRO A 676 0.00 0.42 -13.61
CA PRO A 676 0.46 1.44 -12.69
C PRO A 676 -0.71 2.22 -12.08
N ILE A 677 -0.57 2.59 -10.80
CA ILE A 677 -1.47 3.56 -10.16
C ILE A 677 -1.16 4.98 -10.66
N PRO A 678 -2.12 5.93 -10.60
CA PRO A 678 -1.94 7.30 -11.11
C PRO A 678 -0.68 8.00 -10.64
N GLU A 679 -0.22 7.71 -9.42
CA GLU A 679 0.99 8.30 -8.87
C GLU A 679 2.21 8.03 -9.76
N TYR A 680 2.31 6.91 -10.47
CA TYR A 680 3.43 6.64 -11.37
C TYR A 680 3.65 7.77 -12.40
N ALA A 681 2.59 8.45 -12.83
CA ALA A 681 2.68 9.55 -13.80
C ALA A 681 3.35 10.83 -13.24
N LEU A 682 3.43 10.99 -11.91
CA LEU A 682 3.89 12.21 -11.23
C LEU A 682 5.41 12.35 -11.14
N VAL A 683 6.15 11.42 -11.73
CA VAL A 683 7.61 11.47 -11.79
C VAL A 683 8.11 12.68 -12.58
N SER A 684 9.12 13.37 -12.06
CA SER A 684 9.87 14.38 -12.83
C SER A 684 11.22 13.82 -13.29
N SER A 685 11.77 14.39 -14.36
CA SER A 685 13.11 14.05 -14.87
C SER A 685 14.23 14.23 -13.85
N SER A 686 14.05 15.07 -12.83
CA SER A 686 15.01 15.30 -11.75
C SER A 686 14.86 14.36 -10.56
N THR A 687 13.80 13.54 -10.51
CA THR A 687 13.49 12.61 -9.42
C THR A 687 13.53 11.14 -9.83
N GLN A 688 13.53 10.86 -11.14
CA GLN A 688 13.60 9.49 -11.64
C GLN A 688 15.01 8.91 -11.50
N GLU A 689 15.07 7.66 -11.05
CA GLU A 689 16.22 6.78 -11.20
C GLU A 689 15.90 5.80 -12.33
N GLY A 690 16.67 5.82 -13.41
CA GLY A 690 16.29 5.18 -14.68
C GLY A 690 15.60 6.15 -15.64
N VAL A 691 14.79 5.64 -16.58
CA VAL A 691 14.23 6.44 -17.68
C VAL A 691 12.73 6.16 -17.88
N LYS A 692 11.92 7.23 -17.89
CA LYS A 692 10.56 7.25 -18.45
C LYS A 692 10.66 7.39 -19.98
N ASN A 693 10.50 6.28 -20.71
CA ASN A 693 10.60 6.26 -22.18
C ASN A 693 9.24 6.45 -22.87
N GLU A 694 8.14 6.28 -22.13
CA GLU A 694 6.79 6.49 -22.64
C GLU A 694 5.88 7.13 -21.57
N SER A 695 4.72 7.62 -22.02
CA SER A 695 3.68 8.09 -21.10
C SER A 695 3.22 6.95 -20.20
N VAL A 696 2.93 7.26 -18.94
CA VAL A 696 2.40 6.28 -17.99
C VAL A 696 0.96 5.98 -18.34
N ALA A 697 0.64 4.72 -18.66
CA ALA A 697 -0.70 4.28 -18.97
C ALA A 697 -1.38 3.72 -17.70
N SER A 698 -1.45 4.54 -16.65
CA SER A 698 -2.11 4.16 -15.40
C SER A 698 -3.62 4.02 -15.57
N ALA A 699 -4.24 3.35 -14.60
CA ALA A 699 -5.66 3.59 -14.36
C ALA A 699 -5.87 5.11 -14.19
N HIS A 700 -6.97 5.64 -14.71
CA HIS A 700 -7.28 7.06 -14.53
C HIS A 700 -8.05 7.31 -13.24
N VAL A 701 -8.70 6.25 -12.75
CA VAL A 701 -9.29 6.20 -11.43
C VAL A 701 -8.18 6.07 -10.38
N ASN A 702 -8.21 6.94 -9.36
CA ASN A 702 -7.42 6.75 -8.16
C ASN A 702 -8.30 6.36 -6.96
N CYS A 703 -8.05 5.17 -6.41
CA CYS A 703 -8.76 4.63 -5.24
C CYS A 703 -7.96 4.74 -3.93
N GLY A 704 -6.83 5.44 -3.96
CA GLY A 704 -6.00 5.71 -2.80
C GLY A 704 -5.24 4.49 -2.31
N LEU A 705 -4.76 3.66 -3.23
CA LEU A 705 -3.81 2.61 -2.86
C LEU A 705 -2.56 3.24 -2.26
N PHE A 706 -1.97 4.22 -2.95
CA PHE A 706 -0.76 4.88 -2.47
C PHE A 706 -0.94 5.47 -1.06
N SER A 707 -2.04 6.18 -0.81
CA SER A 707 -2.31 6.74 0.51
C SER A 707 -2.44 5.66 1.58
N ALA A 708 -3.05 4.51 1.26
CA ALA A 708 -3.09 3.36 2.17
C ALA A 708 -1.69 2.78 2.42
N LEU A 709 -0.81 2.74 1.41
CA LEU A 709 0.58 2.30 1.61
C LEU A 709 1.32 3.24 2.56
N VAL A 710 1.15 4.56 2.41
CA VAL A 710 1.73 5.57 3.31
C VAL A 710 1.17 5.44 4.73
N GLU A 711 -0.14 5.25 4.86
CA GLU A 711 -0.83 5.09 6.16
C GLU A 711 -0.35 3.86 6.92
N MET A 712 -0.22 2.72 6.23
CA MET A 712 0.22 1.47 6.84
C MET A 712 1.74 1.44 7.09
N GLY A 713 2.52 2.07 6.21
CA GLY A 713 3.93 2.32 6.40
C GLY A 713 4.86 1.10 6.31
N ASP A 714 4.35 -0.13 6.17
CA ASP A 714 5.18 -1.33 6.03
C ASP A 714 5.75 -1.48 4.61
N VAL A 715 4.97 -1.14 3.57
CA VAL A 715 5.40 -1.21 2.18
C VAL A 715 6.39 -0.09 1.83
N LYS A 716 7.60 -0.47 1.38
CA LYS A 716 8.69 0.46 1.04
C LYS A 716 8.92 0.64 -0.45
N ALA A 717 8.45 -0.31 -1.26
CA ALA A 717 8.50 -0.22 -2.71
C ALA A 717 7.32 -0.95 -3.35
N THR A 718 6.86 -0.45 -4.50
CA THR A 718 5.91 -1.13 -5.37
C THR A 718 6.52 -1.38 -6.74
N PHE A 719 6.09 -2.45 -7.40
CA PHE A 719 6.65 -2.90 -8.67
C PHE A 719 5.56 -3.21 -9.69
N VAL A 720 5.70 -2.64 -10.89
CA VAL A 720 4.71 -2.72 -11.98
C VAL A 720 5.34 -3.10 -13.33
N GLY A 721 4.48 -3.46 -14.29
CA GLY A 721 4.80 -3.69 -15.71
C GLY A 721 4.02 -2.71 -16.58
N HIS A 722 3.35 -3.23 -17.61
CA HIS A 722 2.34 -2.57 -18.45
C HIS A 722 2.87 -1.53 -19.46
N ASP A 723 3.70 -0.60 -18.99
CA ASP A 723 4.42 0.33 -19.86
C ASP A 723 5.80 -0.27 -20.18
N HIS A 724 5.88 -1.03 -21.27
CA HIS A 724 6.96 -1.98 -21.55
C HIS A 724 8.36 -1.34 -21.63
N VAL A 725 8.43 -0.06 -22.01
CA VAL A 725 9.69 0.66 -22.16
C VAL A 725 9.97 1.60 -20.99
N ASN A 726 9.06 1.74 -20.03
CA ASN A 726 9.37 2.42 -18.77
C ASN A 726 10.18 1.49 -17.85
N GLU A 727 11.22 2.04 -17.23
CA GLU A 727 12.14 1.26 -16.37
C GLU A 727 12.53 2.02 -15.09
N TYR A 728 11.99 3.21 -14.88
CA TYR A 728 12.39 4.05 -13.76
C TYR A 728 11.84 3.58 -12.42
N CYS A 729 12.52 3.98 -11.34
CA CYS A 729 11.97 4.12 -10.01
C CYS A 729 11.88 5.60 -9.65
N TYR A 730 10.94 5.98 -8.80
CA TYR A 730 11.01 7.28 -8.13
C TYR A 730 10.41 7.23 -6.73
N LEU A 731 10.97 8.03 -5.83
CA LEU A 731 10.59 8.05 -4.42
C LEU A 731 9.47 9.06 -4.17
N ARG A 732 8.32 8.59 -3.71
CA ARG A 732 7.22 9.43 -3.23
C ARG A 732 6.91 9.07 -1.78
N GLN A 733 6.95 10.05 -0.87
CA GLN A 733 6.54 9.89 0.55
C GLN A 733 7.09 8.62 1.23
N GLY A 734 8.36 8.29 1.01
CA GLY A 734 9.02 7.13 1.64
C GLY A 734 8.79 5.78 0.92
N ILE A 735 8.07 5.78 -0.20
CA ILE A 735 7.75 4.59 -0.99
C ILE A 735 8.33 4.74 -2.40
N GLN A 736 9.09 3.75 -2.85
CA GLN A 736 9.61 3.69 -4.21
C GLN A 736 8.54 3.14 -5.16
N LEU A 737 8.29 3.83 -6.26
CA LEU A 737 7.38 3.38 -7.32
C LEU A 737 8.23 2.98 -8.53
N CYS A 738 8.29 1.68 -8.84
CA CYS A 738 9.28 1.10 -9.75
C CYS A 738 8.66 0.31 -10.90
N TYR A 739 9.05 0.63 -12.13
CA TYR A 739 8.82 -0.25 -13.27
C TYR A 739 9.86 -1.38 -13.32
N GLY A 740 9.41 -2.58 -13.67
CA GLY A 740 10.29 -3.72 -13.97
C GLY A 740 11.09 -3.53 -15.27
N GLY A 741 10.49 -2.85 -16.24
CA GLY A 741 10.91 -2.87 -17.64
C GLY A 741 10.50 -4.18 -18.33
N GLY A 742 10.20 -4.11 -19.63
CA GLY A 742 9.70 -5.27 -20.37
C GLY A 742 10.79 -6.23 -20.82
N ILE A 743 10.62 -7.52 -20.49
CA ILE A 743 11.46 -8.61 -21.03
C ILE A 743 10.98 -9.04 -22.43
N GLY A 744 9.71 -8.79 -22.73
CA GLY A 744 8.98 -9.40 -23.82
C GLY A 744 9.60 -9.25 -25.20
N PHE A 745 9.70 -10.36 -25.94
CA PHE A 745 9.76 -10.34 -27.40
C PHE A 745 8.65 -11.23 -27.95
N GLY A 746 8.23 -10.99 -29.19
CA GLY A 746 7.06 -11.66 -29.76
C GLY A 746 5.94 -10.65 -29.89
N ARG A 747 4.80 -10.87 -29.24
CA ARG A 747 3.67 -9.93 -29.31
C ARG A 747 3.88 -8.67 -28.47
N ALA A 748 4.67 -8.75 -27.39
CA ALA A 748 5.03 -7.60 -26.53
C ALA A 748 5.65 -6.46 -27.35
N TYR A 749 4.98 -5.29 -27.35
CA TYR A 749 5.52 -4.10 -28.02
C TYR A 749 6.81 -3.62 -27.34
N GLY A 750 7.57 -2.77 -28.01
CA GLY A 750 8.74 -2.11 -27.43
C GLY A 750 9.22 -0.96 -28.30
N SER A 751 10.51 -0.63 -28.17
CA SER A 751 11.17 0.40 -28.96
C SER A 751 12.52 -0.10 -29.44
N ASP A 752 12.92 0.29 -30.65
CA ASP A 752 14.24 -0.04 -31.20
C ASP A 752 15.38 0.59 -30.37
N GLU A 753 15.09 1.63 -29.58
CA GLU A 753 16.05 2.27 -28.65
C GLU A 753 16.01 1.66 -27.25
N PHE A 754 15.07 0.75 -26.96
CA PHE A 754 14.90 0.15 -25.64
C PHE A 754 15.40 -1.30 -25.64
N GLU A 755 16.45 -1.54 -24.87
CA GLU A 755 16.94 -2.89 -24.63
C GLU A 755 16.06 -3.62 -23.62
N ARG A 756 15.57 -4.82 -23.99
CA ARG A 756 14.77 -5.69 -23.10
C ARG A 756 15.55 -6.07 -21.86
N ARG A 757 14.86 -6.19 -20.73
CA ARG A 757 15.49 -6.39 -19.42
C ARG A 757 14.57 -7.06 -18.42
N ALA A 758 15.15 -7.53 -17.32
CA ALA A 758 14.44 -7.95 -16.12
C ALA A 758 15.04 -7.26 -14.90
N ARG A 759 14.25 -7.12 -13.83
CA ARG A 759 14.65 -6.44 -12.59
C ARG A 759 14.82 -7.45 -11.46
N ILE A 760 15.86 -7.28 -10.66
CA ILE A 760 16.08 -8.03 -9.42
C ILE A 760 15.80 -7.10 -8.25
N VAL A 761 15.14 -7.63 -7.23
CA VAL A 761 14.90 -6.97 -5.95
C VAL A 761 15.55 -7.83 -4.87
N GLU A 762 16.50 -7.25 -4.14
CA GLU A 762 17.19 -7.91 -3.03
C GLU A 762 16.78 -7.24 -1.72
N TRP A 763 16.18 -8.00 -0.83
CA TRP A 763 16.09 -7.67 0.58
C TRP A 763 17.29 -8.26 1.33
N SER A 764 17.80 -7.52 2.31
CA SER A 764 18.85 -8.00 3.22
C SER A 764 18.67 -7.45 4.63
N TYR A 765 19.08 -8.26 5.60
CA TYR A 765 19.19 -7.91 7.00
C TYR A 765 20.66 -7.92 7.40
N GLY A 766 21.16 -6.77 7.84
CA GLY A 766 22.58 -6.53 8.13
C GLY A 766 22.98 -6.75 9.59
N SER A 767 24.29 -6.76 9.85
CA SER A 767 24.85 -6.89 11.21
C SER A 767 24.48 -5.73 12.15
N GLY A 768 24.05 -4.59 11.61
CA GLY A 768 23.49 -3.47 12.36
C GLY A 768 22.05 -3.70 12.85
N GLN A 769 21.49 -4.89 12.62
CA GLN A 769 20.08 -5.22 12.84
C GLN A 769 19.12 -4.38 12.00
N THR A 770 19.56 -4.01 10.80
CA THR A 770 18.83 -3.10 9.92
C THR A 770 18.46 -3.77 8.60
N HIS A 771 17.28 -3.45 8.12
CA HIS A 771 16.76 -3.89 6.83
C HIS A 771 17.23 -2.96 5.69
N LYS A 772 17.47 -3.57 4.52
CA LYS A 772 17.83 -2.85 3.29
C LYS A 772 17.22 -3.53 2.07
N ILE A 773 16.68 -2.73 1.16
CA ILE A 773 16.17 -3.18 -0.15
C ILE A 773 17.01 -2.52 -1.24
N ARG A 774 17.54 -3.34 -2.15
CA ARG A 774 18.30 -2.93 -3.33
C ARG A 774 17.64 -3.47 -4.58
N SER A 775 17.90 -2.84 -5.71
CA SER A 775 17.44 -3.36 -7.00
C SER A 775 18.46 -3.11 -8.09
N TRP A 776 18.47 -3.97 -9.11
CA TRP A 776 19.25 -3.79 -10.33
C TRP A 776 18.55 -4.46 -11.51
N LYS A 777 19.08 -4.25 -12.72
CA LYS A 777 18.51 -4.79 -13.96
C LYS A 777 19.54 -5.63 -14.71
N ARG A 778 19.05 -6.66 -15.42
CA ARG A 778 19.81 -7.45 -16.40
C ARG A 778 19.28 -7.20 -17.79
N HIS A 779 20.19 -6.93 -18.71
CA HIS A 779 19.89 -6.45 -20.04
C HIS A 779 20.14 -7.55 -21.08
N PHE A 780 19.35 -7.56 -22.17
CA PHE A 780 19.38 -8.61 -23.19
C PHE A 780 20.73 -8.78 -23.90
N ASP A 781 21.40 -7.68 -24.25
CA ASP A 781 22.67 -7.73 -24.96
C ASP A 781 23.78 -8.32 -24.09
N ASP A 782 23.73 -8.06 -22.77
CA ASP A 782 24.68 -8.60 -21.81
C ASP A 782 24.09 -8.72 -20.39
N PRO A 783 23.47 -9.86 -20.05
CA PRO A 783 22.88 -10.08 -18.74
C PRO A 783 23.91 -10.40 -17.66
N THR A 784 25.20 -10.52 -17.98
CA THR A 784 26.25 -10.77 -16.98
C THR A 784 26.61 -9.50 -16.19
N HIS A 785 26.30 -8.33 -16.75
CA HIS A 785 26.56 -7.04 -16.12
C HIS A 785 25.35 -6.53 -15.33
N VAL A 786 25.60 -6.05 -14.10
CA VAL A 786 24.60 -5.39 -13.26
C VAL A 786 24.44 -3.96 -13.77
N LYS A 787 23.20 -3.57 -14.08
CA LYS A 787 22.84 -2.20 -14.49
C LYS A 787 21.92 -1.55 -13.48
N SER A 788 22.05 -0.22 -13.32
CA SER A 788 21.19 0.61 -12.47
C SER A 788 21.02 0.05 -11.04
N LEU A 789 22.14 -0.19 -10.35
CA LEU A 789 22.11 -0.65 -8.97
C LEU A 789 21.63 0.47 -8.05
N GLU A 790 20.40 0.34 -7.56
CA GLU A 790 19.65 1.31 -6.78
C GLU A 790 19.49 0.83 -5.33
N VAL A 791 19.50 1.75 -4.35
CA VAL A 791 19.08 1.45 -2.97
C VAL A 791 17.66 2.01 -2.82
N LEU A 792 16.69 1.12 -2.72
CA LEU A 792 15.29 1.48 -2.65
C LEU A 792 14.87 1.87 -1.22
N TYR A 793 15.43 1.18 -0.23
CA TYR A 793 15.13 1.41 1.19
C TYR A 793 16.33 1.01 2.06
N SER A 794 16.60 1.75 3.14
CA SER A 794 17.60 1.38 4.14
C SER A 794 17.32 2.08 5.46
N GLU A 795 17.22 1.31 6.55
CA GLU A 795 17.03 1.87 7.90
C GLU A 795 18.26 2.64 8.40
N GLU A 796 19.47 2.24 8.00
CA GLU A 796 20.70 2.94 8.36
C GLU A 796 20.75 4.39 7.84
N LEU A 797 20.20 4.62 6.64
CA LEU A 797 20.16 5.95 6.03
C LEU A 797 19.11 6.86 6.68
N LEU A 798 18.06 6.29 7.26
CA LEU A 798 17.09 7.03 8.06
C LEU A 798 17.67 7.49 9.40
N GLY A 799 18.69 6.81 9.93
CA GLY A 799 19.36 7.14 11.18
C GLY A 799 20.54 8.11 11.08
N GLN A 800 21.05 8.39 9.86
CA GLN A 800 22.21 9.28 9.64
C GLN A 800 21.85 10.75 9.34
N SER A 801 20.54 11.05 9.20
CA SER A 801 20.01 12.41 9.09
C SER A 801 19.60 13.02 10.45
N ALA A 802 19.93 12.36 11.57
CA ALA A 802 19.67 12.79 12.93
C ALA A 802 20.74 13.75 13.50
#